data_AF-A0A929GG12-F1
#
_entry.id   AF-A0A929GG12-F1
#
_cell.length_a   1.000
_cell.length_b   1.000
_cell.length_c   1.000
_cell.angle_alpha   90.00
_cell.angle_beta   90.00
_cell.angle_gamma   90.00
#
_symmetry.space_group_name_H-M   'P 1'
#
loop_
_entity.id
_entity.type
_entity.pdbx_description
1 polymer ?
#
loop_
_entity_poly.entity_id
_entity_poly.type
_entity_poly.pdbx_seq_one_letter_code
_entity_poly.pdbx_strand_id
1 'polypeptide(L)'
;MKKRPIKFSLIYRDMWQSSGKYVPRIDQLKKIAPVIIDMGCFSRIETNGGAFEQVNLLYGENPNKAVREWTKPFNEAGIQTHMLERALNGIRMFPVPADVRHLMYKVKKAQGTDIARSFCGLNDPRNLELSVKYAKEAGMISQVALSITHSKIHSVDYFMDVVDKAVEFGTDEICLKDMAGIGRPATLGKLVKAIKDKYPDIIVQYHGHSGPGFSIASTLEVAKAGADYIDVAMEPLSWGMVHPDVITIQAMLKDAGFDVPKINMKAYMEARALTHSFIEDFLGYFINPKNRFLSSLMIQSGLPGGMMGSLMADLKGVQDGINYSLKASNKQELTEDDLLMKLFDEVAYVWPKLGYPPLVTPFSQYVKNVALLNIVQLAKGEERYSMMDETTWDMILGKAGKLPGPLAPEIINLAEKQNREFYTGIPQDAYPDVLDKYRKEMKNNKWDFGENDEELFEFAMHETQYRDYKSGRAKKRFEDEIQKLKSQSSTTKTTIAVKEKQTPNRNSYNKDKVEYPIAMIAFLLYSLNNRLISEEQHVQKNHNVWETIGYWRNLMTINLTYNEEEYPVKINKAKDKEYEFEISGNKYNSKLCFIDKGELDFTVNDKTYLANISKGDEGKTKITINGGNFQMFRNDLLEQEAISHGEEELMADEEHHIISPIPGRIFKINVKEGNKIKKGDVVIVIDAMKMENNIVSKKDAVIKKILVSLDEMVDAGVALIEFE
;
A
#
# COMPACT_ATOMS: atom_id res chain seq x y z
N MET A 1 17.20 -19.84 31.93
CA MET A 1 17.03 -18.37 32.08
C MET A 1 15.58 -18.02 31.77
N LYS A 2 14.94 -17.15 32.55
CA LYS A 2 13.55 -16.71 32.27
C LYS A 2 13.57 -15.86 30.99
N LYS A 3 12.79 -16.22 29.97
CA LYS A 3 12.69 -15.44 28.73
C LYS A 3 12.12 -14.06 29.04
N ARG A 4 12.64 -13.01 28.38
CA ARG A 4 12.16 -11.64 28.59
C ARG A 4 10.85 -11.44 27.81
N PRO A 5 9.78 -10.93 28.44
CA PRO A 5 8.52 -10.70 27.75
C PRO A 5 8.59 -9.49 26.82
N ILE A 6 7.95 -9.61 25.65
CA ILE A 6 7.60 -8.50 24.76
C ILE A 6 6.08 -8.46 24.60
N LYS A 7 5.49 -7.27 24.76
CA LYS A 7 4.05 -7.06 24.61
C LYS A 7 3.74 -6.42 23.26
N PHE A 8 2.57 -6.72 22.71
CA PHE A 8 2.12 -6.15 21.44
C PHE A 8 1.08 -5.05 21.62
N SER A 9 1.16 -4.06 20.74
CA SER A 9 0.22 -2.95 20.62
C SER A 9 -0.36 -2.94 19.20
N LEU A 10 -1.66 -3.17 19.04
CA LEU A 10 -2.29 -3.14 17.72
C LEU A 10 -2.56 -1.68 17.31
N ILE A 11 -1.96 -1.24 16.22
CA ILE A 11 -2.13 0.13 15.69
C ILE A 11 -3.37 0.29 14.80
N TYR A 12 -4.54 -0.17 15.24
CA TYR A 12 -5.71 -0.25 14.36
C TYR A 12 -6.12 1.10 13.77
N ARG A 13 -6.00 2.21 14.51
CA ARG A 13 -6.22 3.58 14.00
C ARG A 13 -5.26 3.90 12.85
N ASP A 14 -3.95 3.71 13.04
CA ASP A 14 -2.94 4.01 12.02
C ASP A 14 -2.98 3.06 10.81
N MET A 15 -3.47 1.83 10.97
CA MET A 15 -3.68 0.89 9.86
C MET A 15 -4.55 1.49 8.77
N TRP A 16 -5.68 2.10 9.16
CA TRP A 16 -6.60 2.74 8.23
C TRP A 16 -6.07 4.07 7.72
N GLN A 17 -5.53 4.91 8.61
CA GLN A 17 -5.01 6.23 8.23
C GLN A 17 -3.82 6.15 7.26
N SER A 18 -2.98 5.12 7.38
CA SER A 18 -1.85 4.88 6.48
C SER A 18 -2.30 4.29 5.14
N SER A 19 -3.43 3.60 5.12
CA SER A 19 -3.96 2.93 3.94
C SER A 19 -4.82 3.86 3.08
N GLY A 20 -5.61 4.73 3.70
CA GLY A 20 -6.55 5.61 3.00
C GLY A 20 -7.01 6.82 3.80
N LYS A 21 -7.95 7.59 3.22
CA LYS A 21 -8.48 8.86 3.77
C LYS A 21 -9.34 8.67 5.04
N TYR A 22 -10.02 7.53 5.14
CA TYR A 22 -11.12 7.27 6.06
C TYR A 22 -10.81 6.07 6.97
N VAL A 23 -11.41 6.06 8.16
CA VAL A 23 -11.35 5.02 9.20
C VAL A 23 -12.70 4.31 9.38
N PRO A 24 -12.78 3.11 9.99
CA PRO A 24 -14.05 2.42 10.19
C PRO A 24 -15.02 3.23 11.02
N ARG A 25 -16.31 3.17 10.66
CA ARG A 25 -17.39 3.76 11.44
C ARG A 25 -17.61 2.99 12.75
N ILE A 26 -18.32 3.61 13.68
CA ILE A 26 -18.64 3.01 14.98
C ILE A 26 -19.32 1.63 14.87
N ASP A 27 -20.17 1.41 13.86
CA ASP A 27 -20.84 0.13 13.65
C ASP A 27 -19.87 -0.99 13.22
N GLN A 28 -18.81 -0.64 12.48
CA GLN A 28 -17.73 -1.54 12.09
C GLN A 28 -16.76 -1.80 13.25
N LEU A 29 -16.41 -0.74 13.99
CA LEU A 29 -15.57 -0.82 15.19
C LEU A 29 -16.19 -1.75 16.24
N LYS A 30 -17.49 -1.63 16.52
CA LYS A 30 -18.20 -2.51 17.46
C LYS A 30 -18.19 -3.98 17.05
N LYS A 31 -18.18 -4.28 15.74
CA LYS A 31 -18.11 -5.65 15.23
C LYS A 31 -16.73 -6.27 15.43
N ILE A 32 -15.67 -5.50 15.23
CA ILE A 32 -14.31 -6.05 15.26
C ILE A 32 -13.67 -6.07 16.66
N ALA A 33 -14.10 -5.20 17.58
CA ALA A 33 -13.55 -5.14 18.95
C ALA A 33 -13.53 -6.51 19.66
N PRO A 34 -14.65 -7.27 19.75
CA PRO A 34 -14.65 -8.58 20.40
C PRO A 34 -13.66 -9.56 19.77
N VAL A 35 -13.56 -9.56 18.43
CA VAL A 35 -12.65 -10.44 17.69
C VAL A 35 -11.18 -10.08 17.97
N ILE A 36 -10.87 -8.79 18.12
CA ILE A 36 -9.53 -8.34 18.52
C ILE A 36 -9.19 -8.75 19.95
N ILE A 37 -10.16 -8.70 20.87
CA ILE A 37 -9.98 -9.19 22.24
C ILE A 37 -9.74 -10.71 22.24
N ASP A 38 -10.53 -11.46 21.48
CA ASP A 38 -10.44 -12.92 21.35
C ASP A 38 -9.13 -13.40 20.70
N MET A 39 -8.43 -12.54 19.96
CA MET A 39 -7.07 -12.83 19.48
C MET A 39 -6.09 -13.08 20.63
N GLY A 40 -6.32 -12.45 21.79
CA GLY A 40 -5.63 -12.72 23.05
C GLY A 40 -4.16 -12.30 23.11
N CYS A 41 -3.65 -11.55 22.12
CA CYS A 41 -2.23 -11.24 22.00
C CYS A 41 -1.87 -9.76 22.23
N PHE A 42 -2.85 -8.86 22.33
CA PHE A 42 -2.60 -7.43 22.47
C PHE A 42 -2.71 -6.98 23.92
N SER A 43 -1.70 -6.24 24.38
CA SER A 43 -1.76 -5.51 25.66
C SER A 43 -2.23 -4.07 25.48
N ARG A 44 -2.14 -3.55 24.25
CA ARG A 44 -2.48 -2.18 23.87
C ARG A 44 -3.16 -2.12 22.53
N ILE A 45 -4.02 -1.14 22.34
CA ILE A 45 -4.64 -0.83 21.04
C ILE A 45 -4.65 0.69 20.83
N GLU A 46 -4.22 1.10 19.65
CA GLU A 46 -4.35 2.49 19.22
C GLU A 46 -5.77 2.73 18.71
N THR A 47 -6.51 3.60 19.39
CA THR A 47 -7.95 3.75 19.16
C THR A 47 -8.33 5.10 18.53
N ASN A 48 -7.71 6.20 18.97
CA ASN A 48 -8.12 7.56 18.62
C ASN A 48 -6.95 8.53 18.45
N GLY A 49 -7.21 9.82 18.32
CA GLY A 49 -6.21 10.81 17.93
C GLY A 49 -5.75 10.64 16.47
N GLY A 50 -4.57 11.18 16.15
CA GLY A 50 -4.10 11.23 14.77
C GLY A 50 -5.04 12.07 13.91
N ALA A 51 -5.77 11.44 12.99
CA ALA A 51 -6.83 12.07 12.21
C ALA A 51 -8.25 11.56 12.58
N PHE A 52 -8.37 10.65 13.55
CA PHE A 52 -9.61 9.90 13.82
C PHE A 52 -10.83 10.81 14.05
N GLU A 53 -10.74 11.78 14.96
CA GLU A 53 -11.84 12.68 15.31
C GLU A 53 -12.26 13.56 14.13
N GLN A 54 -11.26 14.17 13.49
CA GLN A 54 -11.49 15.00 12.30
C GLN A 54 -12.17 14.18 11.19
N VAL A 55 -11.76 12.94 10.99
CA VAL A 55 -12.32 12.03 9.98
C VAL A 55 -13.76 11.63 10.31
N ASN A 56 -14.09 11.40 11.57
CA ASN A 56 -15.48 11.17 12.00
C ASN A 56 -16.38 12.37 11.68
N LEU A 57 -15.89 13.59 11.95
CA LEU A 57 -16.62 14.81 11.58
C LEU A 57 -16.80 14.94 10.06
N LEU A 58 -15.85 14.46 9.25
CA LEU A 58 -15.99 14.43 7.78
C LEU A 58 -17.08 13.47 7.29
N TYR A 59 -17.40 12.40 8.03
CA TYR A 59 -18.59 11.57 7.77
C TYR A 59 -19.90 12.29 8.11
N GLY A 60 -19.82 13.37 8.89
CA GLY A 60 -20.96 13.89 9.63
C GLY A 60 -21.36 12.99 10.80
N GLU A 61 -20.41 12.29 11.41
CA GLU A 61 -20.60 11.54 12.65
C GLU A 61 -19.97 12.26 13.84
N ASN A 62 -20.48 11.95 15.03
CA ASN A 62 -19.95 12.48 16.27
C ASN A 62 -18.75 11.63 16.73
N PRO A 63 -17.52 12.19 16.74
CA PRO A 63 -16.34 11.44 17.16
C PRO A 63 -16.40 10.95 18.61
N ASN A 64 -17.02 11.71 19.51
CA ASN A 64 -17.05 11.39 20.93
C ASN A 64 -17.75 10.04 21.21
N LYS A 65 -18.86 9.79 20.51
CA LYS A 65 -19.58 8.51 20.59
C LYS A 65 -18.71 7.36 20.08
N ALA A 66 -18.03 7.58 18.95
CA ALA A 66 -17.15 6.57 18.37
C ALA A 66 -16.00 6.22 19.30
N VAL A 67 -15.34 7.21 19.93
CA VAL A 67 -14.25 6.96 20.88
C VAL A 67 -14.76 6.15 22.08
N ARG A 68 -15.84 6.56 22.74
CA ARG A 68 -16.39 5.86 23.92
C ARG A 68 -16.74 4.41 23.64
N GLU A 69 -17.46 4.14 22.55
CA GLU A 69 -17.87 2.78 22.20
C GLU A 69 -16.69 1.93 21.72
N TRP A 70 -15.65 2.55 21.14
CA TRP A 70 -14.47 1.85 20.66
C TRP A 70 -13.49 1.50 21.78
N THR A 71 -13.29 2.36 22.77
CA THR A 71 -12.37 2.13 23.90
C THR A 71 -12.95 1.17 24.95
N LYS A 72 -14.24 1.29 25.25
CA LYS A 72 -14.94 0.55 26.31
C LYS A 72 -14.67 -0.96 26.32
N PRO A 73 -14.87 -1.73 25.23
CA PRO A 73 -14.70 -3.19 25.28
C PRO A 73 -13.25 -3.60 25.60
N PHE A 74 -12.26 -2.80 25.17
CA PHE A 74 -10.86 -3.07 25.48
C PHE A 74 -10.54 -2.79 26.95
N ASN A 75 -11.05 -1.68 27.50
CA ASN A 75 -10.89 -1.39 28.92
C ASN A 75 -11.56 -2.44 29.81
N GLU A 76 -12.76 -2.91 29.45
CA GLU A 76 -13.45 -4.00 30.13
C GLU A 76 -12.66 -5.32 30.08
N ALA A 77 -11.92 -5.55 29.00
CA ALA A 77 -11.01 -6.68 28.84
C ALA A 77 -9.63 -6.48 29.50
N GLY A 78 -9.36 -5.32 30.11
CA GLY A 78 -8.06 -4.98 30.71
C GLY A 78 -6.95 -4.64 29.71
N ILE A 79 -7.31 -4.35 28.45
CA ILE A 79 -6.41 -3.90 27.39
C ILE A 79 -6.35 -2.37 27.41
N GLN A 80 -5.14 -1.81 27.47
CA GLN A 80 -4.96 -0.36 27.50
C GLN A 80 -5.22 0.26 26.13
N THR A 81 -5.93 1.37 26.07
CA THR A 81 -6.12 2.10 24.82
C THR A 81 -5.24 3.33 24.75
N HIS A 82 -4.78 3.69 23.55
CA HIS A 82 -3.92 4.86 23.39
C HIS A 82 -4.31 5.72 22.20
N MET A 83 -4.01 7.00 22.34
CA MET A 83 -4.18 8.01 21.29
C MET A 83 -2.84 8.53 20.81
N LEU A 84 -2.80 9.03 19.57
CA LEU A 84 -1.68 9.83 19.05
C LEU A 84 -2.03 11.31 19.04
N GLU A 85 -1.23 12.15 19.68
CA GLU A 85 -1.40 13.61 19.68
C GLU A 85 -0.07 14.34 19.38
N ARG A 86 -0.18 15.55 18.84
CA ARG A 86 0.91 16.33 18.21
C ARG A 86 1.42 17.47 19.07
N ALA A 87 1.56 17.25 20.38
CA ALA A 87 2.07 18.23 21.33
C ALA A 87 1.36 19.59 21.20
N LEU A 88 2.08 20.64 20.80
CA LEU A 88 1.55 21.98 20.54
C LEU A 88 0.32 21.98 19.63
N ASN A 89 0.24 21.06 18.67
CA ASN A 89 -0.83 21.00 17.67
C ASN A 89 -1.99 20.09 18.08
N GLY A 90 -1.92 19.42 19.24
CA GLY A 90 -2.96 18.49 19.70
C GLY A 90 -3.37 17.48 18.63
N ILE A 91 -4.66 17.39 18.31
CA ILE A 91 -5.17 16.50 17.25
C ILE A 91 -5.58 17.24 15.96
N ARG A 92 -4.91 18.37 15.66
CA ARG A 92 -5.05 19.10 14.38
C ARG A 92 -3.69 19.47 13.78
N MET A 93 -3.69 20.20 12.66
CA MET A 93 -2.46 20.48 11.88
C MET A 93 -1.75 21.79 12.26
N PHE A 94 -2.33 22.59 13.15
CA PHE A 94 -1.80 23.89 13.58
C PHE A 94 -1.89 24.01 15.11
N PRO A 95 -1.09 24.89 15.72
CA PRO A 95 -1.04 25.04 17.18
C PRO A 95 -2.41 25.24 17.84
N VAL A 96 -2.54 24.70 19.05
CA VAL A 96 -3.77 24.69 19.86
C VAL A 96 -3.51 25.53 21.12
N PRO A 97 -4.42 26.46 21.47
CA PRO A 97 -4.40 27.14 22.76
C PRO A 97 -4.33 26.19 23.97
N ALA A 98 -3.71 26.65 25.04
CA ALA A 98 -3.39 25.81 26.20
C ALA A 98 -4.66 25.27 26.88
N ASP A 99 -5.68 26.12 27.06
CA ASP A 99 -6.98 25.74 27.62
C ASP A 99 -7.69 24.62 26.85
N VAL A 100 -7.69 24.67 25.51
CA VAL A 100 -8.27 23.63 24.64
C VAL A 100 -7.45 22.33 24.75
N ARG A 101 -6.12 22.41 24.83
CA ARG A 101 -5.25 21.24 25.06
C ARG A 101 -5.52 20.61 26.43
N HIS A 102 -5.68 21.42 27.48
CA HIS A 102 -6.02 20.92 28.81
C HIS A 102 -7.35 20.17 28.82
N LEU A 103 -8.37 20.75 28.17
CA LEU A 103 -9.68 20.11 28.03
C LEU A 103 -9.59 18.79 27.23
N MET A 104 -8.78 18.74 26.16
CA MET A 104 -8.56 17.53 25.36
C MET A 104 -8.20 16.32 26.23
N TYR A 105 -7.20 16.44 27.10
CA TYR A 105 -6.76 15.31 27.93
C TYR A 105 -7.83 14.84 28.91
N LYS A 106 -8.56 15.78 29.54
CA LYS A 106 -9.69 15.46 30.42
C LYS A 106 -10.79 14.70 29.67
N VAL A 107 -11.17 15.17 28.49
CA VAL A 107 -12.18 14.52 27.64
C VAL A 107 -11.70 13.13 27.22
N LYS A 108 -10.46 13.00 26.73
CA LYS A 108 -9.94 11.73 26.22
C LYS A 108 -9.80 10.68 27.31
N LYS A 109 -9.40 11.06 28.53
CA LYS A 109 -9.46 10.14 29.68
C LYS A 109 -10.90 9.74 29.99
N ALA A 110 -11.84 10.68 30.06
CA ALA A 110 -13.24 10.39 30.35
C ALA A 110 -13.90 9.48 29.29
N GLN A 111 -13.38 9.49 28.06
CA GLN A 111 -13.78 8.60 26.97
C GLN A 111 -13.12 7.21 27.03
N GLY A 112 -12.25 6.92 28.00
CA GLY A 112 -11.59 5.62 28.16
C GLY A 112 -10.18 5.52 27.53
N THR A 113 -9.58 6.62 27.10
CA THR A 113 -8.19 6.60 26.61
C THR A 113 -7.23 6.52 27.80
N ASP A 114 -6.33 5.54 27.80
CA ASP A 114 -5.39 5.34 28.92
C ASP A 114 -4.06 6.05 28.70
N ILE A 115 -3.54 6.03 27.48
CA ILE A 115 -2.18 6.51 27.16
C ILE A 115 -2.27 7.65 26.14
N ALA A 116 -1.61 8.76 26.47
CA ALA A 116 -1.37 9.85 25.55
C ALA A 116 0.03 9.69 24.92
N ARG A 117 0.08 9.25 23.65
CA ARG A 117 1.32 9.25 22.88
C ARG A 117 1.53 10.63 22.25
N SER A 118 2.44 11.41 22.83
CA SER A 118 2.67 12.81 22.51
C SER A 118 3.96 12.99 21.73
N PHE A 119 3.90 13.53 20.50
CA PHE A 119 5.10 13.85 19.73
C PHE A 119 5.14 15.32 19.29
N CYS A 120 6.34 15.87 19.23
CA CYS A 120 6.61 17.13 18.54
C CYS A 120 7.31 16.81 17.22
N GLY A 121 6.81 17.34 16.10
CA GLY A 121 7.42 17.07 14.80
C GLY A 121 8.82 17.65 14.62
N LEU A 122 9.20 18.66 15.42
CA LEU A 122 10.58 19.20 15.48
C LEU A 122 11.44 18.52 16.55
N ASN A 123 10.87 17.62 17.36
CA ASN A 123 11.45 17.14 18.61
C ASN A 123 11.87 18.28 19.58
N ASP A 124 11.21 19.44 19.54
CA ASP A 124 11.44 20.51 20.53
C ASP A 124 10.76 20.13 21.86
N PRO A 125 11.52 19.88 22.94
CA PRO A 125 10.94 19.43 24.21
C PRO A 125 9.97 20.43 24.82
N ARG A 126 10.12 21.74 24.54
CA ARG A 126 9.24 22.79 25.07
C ARG A 126 7.78 22.60 24.63
N ASN A 127 7.57 22.03 23.44
CA ASN A 127 6.22 21.72 22.94
C ASN A 127 5.59 20.52 23.67
N LEU A 128 6.41 19.60 24.19
CA LEU A 128 5.98 18.37 24.86
C LEU A 128 5.59 18.59 26.33
N GLU A 129 6.17 19.59 26.99
CA GLU A 129 6.00 19.82 28.43
C GLU A 129 4.52 19.83 28.88
N LEU A 130 3.69 20.64 28.23
CA LEU A 130 2.26 20.71 28.60
C LEU A 130 1.50 19.42 28.28
N SER A 131 1.90 18.69 27.24
CA SER A 131 1.29 17.38 26.96
C SER A 131 1.59 16.38 28.07
N VAL A 132 2.82 16.37 28.61
CA VAL A 132 3.19 15.53 29.76
C VAL A 132 2.36 15.91 30.99
N LYS A 133 2.35 17.21 31.35
CA LYS A 133 1.64 17.69 32.54
C LYS A 133 0.14 17.42 32.45
N TYR A 134 -0.51 17.80 31.36
CA TYR A 134 -1.95 17.68 31.20
C TYR A 134 -2.43 16.22 31.10
N ALA A 135 -1.66 15.34 30.46
CA ALA A 135 -1.97 13.90 30.46
C ALA A 135 -1.97 13.33 31.88
N LYS A 136 -0.95 13.66 32.69
CA LYS A 136 -0.85 13.19 34.07
C LYS A 136 -1.93 13.78 34.97
N GLU A 137 -2.21 15.08 34.84
CA GLU A 137 -3.31 15.74 35.55
C GLU A 137 -4.66 15.10 35.23
N ALA A 138 -4.87 14.66 33.98
CA ALA A 138 -6.07 13.94 33.59
C ALA A 138 -6.11 12.48 34.08
N GLY A 139 -5.02 11.93 34.62
CA GLY A 139 -4.93 10.51 35.02
C GLY A 139 -4.65 9.55 33.85
N MET A 140 -4.01 10.05 32.79
CA MET A 140 -3.49 9.24 31.69
C MET A 140 -2.01 8.92 31.90
N ILE A 141 -1.54 7.87 31.24
CA ILE A 141 -0.11 7.57 31.10
C ILE A 141 0.46 8.52 30.05
N SER A 142 1.47 9.30 30.42
CA SER A 142 2.20 10.16 29.48
C SER A 142 3.27 9.34 28.77
N GLN A 143 3.12 9.17 27.45
CA GLN A 143 4.13 8.53 26.61
C GLN A 143 4.71 9.55 25.62
N VAL A 144 5.91 10.07 25.91
CA VAL A 144 6.59 10.96 24.95
C VAL A 144 7.16 10.16 23.79
N ALA A 145 6.84 10.58 22.58
CA ALA A 145 7.27 9.95 21.34
C ALA A 145 8.35 10.77 20.64
N LEU A 146 9.50 10.14 20.41
CA LEU A 146 10.60 10.68 19.62
C LEU A 146 10.26 10.54 18.15
N SER A 147 10.20 11.66 17.41
CA SER A 147 10.03 11.64 15.95
C SER A 147 11.34 11.18 15.32
N ILE A 148 11.44 9.89 15.03
CA ILE A 148 12.67 9.27 14.53
C ILE A 148 12.94 9.72 13.10
N THR A 149 14.16 10.16 12.87
CA THR A 149 14.67 10.50 11.54
C THR A 149 16.16 10.17 11.47
N HIS A 150 16.77 10.32 10.30
CA HIS A 150 18.17 10.01 10.09
C HIS A 150 18.86 11.10 9.27
N SER A 151 19.75 11.84 9.92
CA SER A 151 20.66 12.79 9.26
C SER A 151 21.95 12.91 10.05
N LYS A 152 22.88 13.74 9.58
CA LYS A 152 24.19 13.96 10.23
C LYS A 152 24.12 14.50 11.67
N ILE A 153 23.00 15.10 12.08
CA ILE A 153 22.83 15.68 13.42
C ILE A 153 21.99 14.80 14.37
N HIS A 154 21.22 13.85 13.83
CA HIS A 154 20.31 13.02 14.61
C HIS A 154 21.05 11.79 15.14
N SER A 155 21.87 12.02 16.17
CA SER A 155 22.61 10.97 16.89
C SER A 155 21.79 10.38 18.05
N VAL A 156 22.34 9.37 18.72
CA VAL A 156 21.76 8.86 19.99
C VAL A 156 21.71 9.99 21.03
N ASP A 157 22.79 10.76 21.16
CA ASP A 157 22.86 11.87 22.13
C ASP A 157 21.78 12.93 21.87
N TYR A 158 21.55 13.29 20.60
CA TYR A 158 20.46 14.21 20.23
C TYR A 158 19.10 13.72 20.74
N PHE A 159 18.79 12.44 20.55
CA PHE A 159 17.52 11.89 21.03
C PHE A 159 17.51 11.75 22.56
N MET A 160 18.64 11.46 23.19
CA MET A 160 18.76 11.41 24.65
C MET A 160 18.53 12.79 25.30
N ASP A 161 18.92 13.90 24.67
CA ASP A 161 18.60 15.24 25.16
C ASP A 161 17.08 15.48 25.25
N VAL A 162 16.33 14.96 24.28
CA VAL A 162 14.86 15.02 24.27
C VAL A 162 14.29 14.12 25.37
N VAL A 163 14.83 12.91 25.53
CA VAL A 163 14.42 11.96 26.59
C VAL A 163 14.67 12.55 27.97
N ASP A 164 15.84 13.13 28.21
CA ASP A 164 16.21 13.75 29.49
C ASP A 164 15.21 14.83 29.89
N LYS A 165 14.85 15.70 28.93
CA LYS A 165 13.83 16.73 29.14
C LYS A 165 12.44 16.15 29.37
N ALA A 166 12.07 15.12 28.63
CA ALA A 166 10.79 14.44 28.82
C ALA A 166 10.67 13.80 30.22
N VAL A 167 11.74 13.19 30.72
CA VAL A 167 11.82 12.65 32.08
C VAL A 167 11.80 13.77 33.13
N GLU A 168 12.49 14.89 32.89
CA GLU A 168 12.41 16.09 33.75
C GLU A 168 10.98 16.62 33.87
N PHE A 169 10.20 16.59 32.79
CA PHE A 169 8.77 16.95 32.81
C PHE A 169 7.88 15.88 33.47
N GLY A 170 8.42 14.69 33.72
CA GLY A 170 7.76 13.60 34.41
C GLY A 170 7.04 12.61 33.50
N THR A 171 7.46 12.40 32.25
CA THR A 171 6.88 11.37 31.37
C THR A 171 6.97 9.98 31.98
N ASP A 172 5.99 9.12 31.71
CA ASP A 172 5.94 7.76 32.25
C ASP A 172 6.59 6.74 31.30
N GLU A 173 6.54 6.99 29.99
CA GLU A 173 7.02 6.08 28.96
C GLU A 173 7.65 6.82 27.77
N ILE A 174 8.53 6.15 27.03
CA ILE A 174 9.13 6.65 25.80
C ILE A 174 8.73 5.79 24.61
N CYS A 175 8.33 6.43 23.52
CA CYS A 175 8.08 5.77 22.24
C CYS A 175 9.10 6.23 21.18
N LEU A 176 9.70 5.29 20.46
CA LEU A 176 10.48 5.58 19.26
C LEU A 176 9.51 5.55 18.07
N LYS A 177 9.09 6.72 17.59
CA LYS A 177 8.12 6.86 16.50
C LYS A 177 8.84 7.03 15.15
N ASP A 178 9.14 5.91 14.51
CA ASP A 178 9.67 5.84 13.14
C ASP A 178 8.56 5.91 12.09
N MET A 179 8.01 7.11 11.94
CA MET A 179 6.87 7.40 11.07
C MET A 179 7.10 7.12 9.58
N ALA A 180 8.35 7.14 9.12
CA ALA A 180 8.71 6.89 7.74
C ALA A 180 9.30 5.49 7.54
N GLY A 181 9.59 4.75 8.63
CA GLY A 181 10.27 3.46 8.57
C GLY A 181 11.74 3.55 8.16
N ILE A 182 12.36 4.73 8.32
CA ILE A 182 13.72 5.03 7.86
C ILE A 182 14.76 4.98 8.98
N GLY A 183 14.32 4.79 10.22
CA GLY A 183 15.20 4.61 11.37
C GLY A 183 16.19 3.46 11.14
N ARG A 184 17.47 3.71 11.42
CA ARG A 184 18.53 2.72 11.19
C ARG A 184 18.51 1.67 12.31
N PRO A 185 18.32 0.37 12.01
CA PRO A 185 18.14 -0.66 13.04
C PRO A 185 19.20 -0.62 14.15
N ALA A 186 20.48 -0.58 13.78
CA ALA A 186 21.58 -0.55 14.74
C ALA A 186 21.60 0.73 15.61
N THR A 187 21.23 1.88 15.06
CA THR A 187 21.15 3.14 15.81
C THR A 187 19.98 3.13 16.78
N LEU A 188 18.83 2.60 16.36
CA LEU A 188 17.66 2.46 17.23
C LEU A 188 17.92 1.51 18.39
N GLY A 189 18.60 0.39 18.16
CA GLY A 189 19.04 -0.51 19.23
C GLY A 189 19.96 0.21 20.24
N LYS A 190 20.94 0.99 19.76
CA LYS A 190 21.81 1.80 20.64
C LYS A 190 21.02 2.85 21.43
N LEU A 191 20.05 3.51 20.81
CA LEU A 191 19.19 4.49 21.47
C LEU A 191 18.38 3.85 22.59
N VAL A 192 17.71 2.72 22.33
CA VAL A 192 16.95 2.00 23.36
C VAL A 192 17.87 1.55 24.49
N LYS A 193 19.08 1.05 24.19
CA LYS A 193 20.04 0.69 25.22
C LYS A 193 20.44 1.89 26.07
N ALA A 194 20.72 3.04 25.47
CA ALA A 194 21.05 4.26 26.19
C ALA A 194 19.90 4.75 27.09
N ILE A 195 18.66 4.66 26.63
CA ILE A 195 17.47 4.98 27.43
C ILE A 195 17.39 4.04 28.63
N LYS A 196 17.46 2.72 28.42
CA LYS A 196 17.35 1.72 29.50
C LYS A 196 18.55 1.74 30.45
N ASP A 197 19.73 2.18 30.02
CA ASP A 197 20.90 2.30 30.90
C ASP A 197 20.77 3.49 31.85
N LYS A 198 20.24 4.62 31.37
CA LYS A 198 20.04 5.83 32.18
C LYS A 198 18.75 5.79 33.01
N TYR A 199 17.70 5.21 32.44
CA TYR A 199 16.35 5.14 33.00
C TYR A 199 15.83 3.70 32.93
N PRO A 200 16.34 2.78 33.78
CA PRO A 200 16.07 1.34 33.67
C PRO A 200 14.59 0.95 33.76
N ASP A 201 13.83 1.69 34.56
CA ASP A 201 12.41 1.41 34.81
C ASP A 201 11.48 2.06 33.78
N ILE A 202 11.99 2.93 32.89
CA ILE A 202 11.14 3.57 31.89
C ILE A 202 10.70 2.53 30.85
N ILE A 203 9.41 2.51 30.56
CA ILE A 203 8.85 1.64 29.52
C ILE A 203 9.22 2.23 28.16
N VAL A 204 9.74 1.38 27.27
CA VAL A 204 10.09 1.78 25.90
C VAL A 204 9.21 1.04 24.89
N GLN A 205 8.54 1.79 24.03
CA GLN A 205 7.72 1.28 22.93
C GLN A 205 8.35 1.62 21.58
N TYR A 206 8.30 0.69 20.62
CA TYR A 206 8.75 0.93 19.24
C TYR A 206 7.56 0.97 18.28
N HIS A 207 7.51 2.02 17.46
CA HIS A 207 6.52 2.25 16.42
C HIS A 207 7.24 2.44 15.08
N GLY A 208 7.11 1.51 14.14
CA GLY A 208 7.89 1.53 12.91
C GLY A 208 7.12 1.09 11.68
N HIS A 209 6.93 2.03 10.75
CA HIS A 209 6.29 1.74 9.47
C HIS A 209 7.17 0.83 8.58
N SER A 210 6.54 0.04 7.73
CA SER A 210 7.20 -0.95 6.87
C SER A 210 7.69 -0.42 5.53
N GLY A 211 7.42 0.86 5.20
CA GLY A 211 7.55 1.38 3.84
C GLY A 211 8.93 1.10 3.21
N PRO A 212 10.03 1.45 3.88
CA PRO A 212 11.39 1.17 3.39
C PRO A 212 11.91 -0.25 3.67
N GLY A 213 11.21 -1.05 4.47
CA GLY A 213 11.60 -2.42 4.82
C GLY A 213 12.50 -2.60 6.05
N PHE A 214 12.85 -1.54 6.79
CA PHE A 214 13.69 -1.68 7.99
C PHE A 214 12.95 -2.13 9.25
N SER A 215 11.64 -1.97 9.33
CA SER A 215 10.84 -2.16 10.55
C SER A 215 11.04 -3.51 11.23
N ILE A 216 11.21 -4.60 10.49
CA ILE A 216 11.48 -5.95 11.02
C ILE A 216 12.84 -5.99 11.73
N ALA A 217 13.90 -5.55 11.06
CA ALA A 217 15.24 -5.52 11.64
C ALA A 217 15.31 -4.56 12.84
N SER A 218 14.70 -3.38 12.73
CA SER A 218 14.60 -2.41 13.81
C SER A 218 13.87 -3.00 15.03
N THR A 219 12.77 -3.72 14.82
CA THR A 219 12.02 -4.40 15.90
C THR A 219 12.90 -5.40 16.65
N LEU A 220 13.70 -6.20 15.94
CA LEU A 220 14.60 -7.15 16.58
C LEU A 220 15.70 -6.45 17.38
N GLU A 221 16.29 -5.39 16.84
CA GLU A 221 17.37 -4.64 17.50
C GLU A 221 16.89 -3.90 18.74
N VAL A 222 15.74 -3.22 18.68
CA VAL A 222 15.17 -2.54 19.85
C VAL A 222 14.68 -3.54 20.91
N ALA A 223 14.14 -4.70 20.50
CA ALA A 223 13.83 -5.77 21.42
C ALA A 223 15.10 -6.29 22.11
N LYS A 224 16.18 -6.59 21.39
CA LYS A 224 17.45 -6.98 22.04
C LYS A 224 17.99 -5.92 23.01
N ALA A 225 17.77 -4.64 22.70
CA ALA A 225 18.21 -3.52 23.52
C ALA A 225 17.36 -3.24 24.77
N GLY A 226 16.17 -3.85 24.88
CA GLY A 226 15.33 -3.75 26.08
C GLY A 226 13.98 -3.05 25.89
N ALA A 227 13.51 -2.85 24.66
CA ALA A 227 12.15 -2.39 24.41
C ALA A 227 11.11 -3.35 25.02
N ASP A 228 10.01 -2.79 25.52
CA ASP A 228 8.97 -3.47 26.29
C ASP A 228 7.72 -3.76 25.44
N TYR A 229 7.37 -2.82 24.55
CA TYR A 229 6.22 -2.91 23.65
C TYR A 229 6.63 -2.72 22.19
N ILE A 230 6.00 -3.49 21.30
CA ILE A 230 6.15 -3.35 19.86
C ILE A 230 4.78 -3.07 19.23
N ASP A 231 4.69 -2.00 18.45
CA ASP A 231 3.53 -1.73 17.60
C ASP A 231 3.51 -2.71 16.42
N VAL A 232 2.34 -3.28 16.15
CA VAL A 232 2.09 -4.24 15.08
C VAL A 232 0.77 -3.95 14.38
N ALA A 233 0.65 -4.39 13.14
CA ALA A 233 -0.60 -4.40 12.37
C ALA A 233 -1.10 -5.84 12.14
N MET A 234 -2.21 -5.96 11.42
CA MET A 234 -2.74 -7.24 10.94
C MET A 234 -3.21 -7.13 9.49
N GLU A 235 -3.14 -8.23 8.74
CA GLU A 235 -3.71 -8.30 7.40
C GLU A 235 -5.24 -8.05 7.38
N PRO A 236 -5.79 -7.53 6.27
CA PRO A 236 -5.12 -7.18 5.01
C PRO A 236 -4.44 -5.79 5.00
N LEU A 237 -4.46 -5.06 6.12
CA LEU A 237 -3.86 -3.72 6.24
C LEU A 237 -2.57 -3.75 7.05
N SER A 238 -1.63 -4.60 6.65
CA SER A 238 -0.25 -4.63 7.12
C SER A 238 0.69 -4.39 5.94
N TRP A 239 1.97 -4.15 6.24
CA TRP A 239 3.04 -3.91 5.24
C TRP A 239 2.91 -2.60 4.46
N GLY A 240 3.84 -2.39 3.53
CA GLY A 240 3.96 -1.15 2.77
C GLY A 240 4.01 0.06 3.68
N MET A 241 3.13 1.04 3.45
CA MET A 241 3.03 2.27 4.23
C MET A 241 2.45 2.08 5.64
N VAL A 242 2.02 0.87 5.99
CA VAL A 242 1.50 0.52 7.32
C VAL A 242 2.65 -0.06 8.17
N HIS A 243 2.39 -1.07 9.01
CA HIS A 243 3.32 -1.66 9.98
C HIS A 243 3.44 -3.17 9.74
N PRO A 244 4.46 -3.83 10.30
CA PRO A 244 4.61 -5.29 10.20
C PRO A 244 3.41 -6.05 10.74
N ASP A 245 3.12 -7.18 10.11
CA ASP A 245 2.10 -8.09 10.61
C ASP A 245 2.50 -8.76 11.93
N VAL A 246 1.56 -8.85 12.88
CA VAL A 246 1.75 -9.45 14.20
C VAL A 246 2.26 -10.90 14.12
N ILE A 247 1.85 -11.68 13.12
CA ILE A 247 2.30 -13.08 12.96
C ILE A 247 3.81 -13.11 12.69
N THR A 248 4.31 -12.24 11.81
CA THR A 248 5.73 -12.20 11.45
C THR A 248 6.57 -11.71 12.63
N ILE A 249 6.14 -10.65 13.31
CA ILE A 249 6.84 -10.11 14.48
C ILE A 249 6.89 -11.15 15.60
N GLN A 250 5.79 -11.84 15.87
CA GLN A 250 5.72 -12.87 16.89
C GLN A 250 6.66 -14.05 16.58
N ALA A 251 6.65 -14.55 15.35
CA ALA A 251 7.51 -15.65 14.95
C ALA A 251 8.99 -15.29 15.09
N MET A 252 9.39 -14.10 14.60
CA MET A 252 10.76 -13.61 14.69
C MET A 252 11.23 -13.44 16.15
N LEU A 253 10.41 -12.82 17.02
CA LEU A 253 10.79 -12.60 18.41
C LEU A 253 10.83 -13.91 19.21
N LYS A 254 9.93 -14.85 18.90
CA LYS A 254 9.92 -16.18 19.50
C LYS A 254 11.19 -16.96 19.16
N ASP A 255 11.61 -16.92 17.90
CA ASP A 255 12.87 -17.51 17.42
C ASP A 255 14.08 -16.87 18.11
N ALA A 256 14.08 -15.54 18.23
CA ALA A 256 15.10 -14.78 18.96
C ALA A 256 15.11 -15.02 20.48
N GLY A 257 14.23 -15.88 21.01
CA GLY A 257 14.25 -16.30 22.41
C GLY A 257 13.42 -15.45 23.37
N PHE A 258 12.60 -14.52 22.88
CA PHE A 258 11.68 -13.75 23.71
C PHE A 258 10.45 -14.56 24.13
N ASP A 259 9.82 -14.12 25.23
CA ASP A 259 8.47 -14.56 25.61
C ASP A 259 7.46 -13.62 24.95
N VAL A 260 6.60 -14.17 24.09
CA VAL A 260 5.64 -13.41 23.29
C VAL A 260 4.29 -14.09 23.36
N PRO A 261 3.18 -13.33 23.37
CA PRO A 261 1.86 -13.90 23.52
C PRO A 261 1.50 -14.82 22.35
N LYS A 262 0.68 -15.84 22.64
CA LYS A 262 0.10 -16.69 21.60
C LYS A 262 -0.97 -15.92 20.85
N ILE A 263 -1.12 -16.22 19.56
CA ILE A 263 -2.14 -15.64 18.70
C ILE A 263 -3.23 -16.69 18.51
N ASN A 264 -4.48 -16.34 18.82
CA ASN A 264 -5.62 -17.15 18.42
C ASN A 264 -5.87 -16.94 16.91
N MET A 265 -5.39 -17.90 16.11
CA MET A 265 -5.46 -17.81 14.64
C MET A 265 -6.87 -17.81 14.08
N LYS A 266 -7.86 -18.39 14.79
CA LYS A 266 -9.26 -18.34 14.36
C LYS A 266 -9.78 -16.89 14.43
N ALA A 267 -9.55 -16.23 15.57
CA ALA A 267 -9.92 -14.82 15.75
C ALA A 267 -9.14 -13.90 14.81
N TYR A 268 -7.86 -14.18 14.56
CA TYR A 268 -7.09 -13.44 13.55
C TYR A 268 -7.73 -13.54 12.15
N MET A 269 -8.11 -14.74 11.71
CA MET A 269 -8.74 -14.93 10.40
C MET A 269 -10.10 -14.24 10.30
N GLU A 270 -10.87 -14.23 11.39
CA GLU A 270 -12.12 -13.50 11.47
C GLU A 270 -11.91 -11.98 11.44
N ALA A 271 -10.92 -11.46 12.16
CA ALA A 271 -10.57 -10.04 12.14
C ALA A 271 -10.09 -9.60 10.75
N ARG A 272 -9.30 -10.45 10.07
CA ARG A 272 -8.88 -10.26 8.68
C ARG A 272 -10.08 -10.20 7.74
N ALA A 273 -11.02 -11.13 7.85
CA ALA A 273 -12.24 -11.16 7.03
C ALA A 273 -13.14 -9.94 7.28
N LEU A 274 -13.34 -9.54 8.54
CA LEU A 274 -14.10 -8.33 8.88
C LEU A 274 -13.43 -7.07 8.34
N THR A 275 -12.11 -6.93 8.53
CA THR A 275 -11.33 -5.82 7.99
C THR A 275 -11.47 -5.75 6.47
N HIS A 276 -11.40 -6.90 5.78
CA HIS A 276 -11.64 -6.98 4.34
C HIS A 276 -13.06 -6.52 3.96
N SER A 277 -14.09 -6.97 4.68
CA SER A 277 -15.48 -6.55 4.43
C SER A 277 -15.67 -5.03 4.59
N PHE A 278 -14.91 -4.38 5.49
CA PHE A 278 -14.95 -2.93 5.66
C PHE A 278 -14.29 -2.20 4.49
N ILE A 279 -13.22 -2.78 3.92
CA ILE A 279 -12.60 -2.31 2.66
C ILE A 279 -13.63 -2.41 1.53
N GLU A 280 -14.33 -3.53 1.40
CA GLU A 280 -15.31 -3.76 0.33
C GLU A 280 -16.56 -2.86 0.41
N ASP A 281 -16.98 -2.45 1.61
CA ASP A 281 -18.13 -1.55 1.79
C ASP A 281 -17.89 -0.17 1.16
N PHE A 282 -17.01 0.63 1.77
CA PHE A 282 -16.71 1.97 1.28
C PHE A 282 -15.26 2.42 1.49
N LEU A 283 -14.56 1.87 2.46
CA LEU A 283 -13.20 2.34 2.80
C LEU A 283 -12.23 2.08 1.64
N GLY A 284 -12.42 1.00 0.89
CA GLY A 284 -11.62 0.64 -0.28
C GLY A 284 -11.67 1.66 -1.41
N TYR A 285 -12.71 2.49 -1.53
CA TYR A 285 -12.73 3.57 -2.53
C TYR A 285 -11.67 4.65 -2.26
N PHE A 286 -11.14 4.70 -1.03
CA PHE A 286 -10.18 5.71 -0.60
C PHE A 286 -8.82 5.12 -0.23
N ILE A 287 -8.62 3.82 -0.44
CA ILE A 287 -7.34 3.16 -0.26
C ILE A 287 -6.62 3.17 -1.60
N ASN A 288 -5.39 3.70 -1.61
CA ASN A 288 -4.52 3.56 -2.76
C ASN A 288 -3.88 2.16 -2.72
N PRO A 289 -4.12 1.27 -3.71
CA PRO A 289 -3.53 -0.07 -3.71
C PRO A 289 -2.00 -0.06 -3.64
N LYS A 290 -1.34 1.02 -4.09
CA LYS A 290 0.12 1.15 -4.04
C LYS A 290 0.66 1.28 -2.62
N ASN A 291 -0.18 1.65 -1.64
CA ASN A 291 0.24 1.79 -0.24
C ASN A 291 0.68 0.46 0.38
N ARG A 292 0.37 -0.70 -0.23
CA ARG A 292 0.83 -2.01 0.24
C ARG A 292 2.27 -2.34 -0.17
N PHE A 293 2.86 -1.61 -1.10
CA PHE A 293 4.20 -1.90 -1.61
C PHE A 293 5.27 -1.23 -0.76
N LEU A 294 6.42 -1.92 -0.64
CA LEU A 294 7.62 -1.38 -0.02
C LEU A 294 8.44 -0.62 -1.07
N SER A 295 9.16 0.42 -0.63
CA SER A 295 10.08 1.18 -1.48
C SER A 295 11.27 1.71 -0.67
N SER A 296 12.47 1.26 -1.05
CA SER A 296 13.73 1.71 -0.47
C SER A 296 14.13 3.13 -0.89
N LEU A 297 13.46 3.73 -1.89
CA LEU A 297 13.78 5.07 -2.37
C LEU A 297 13.54 6.17 -1.33
N MET A 298 12.70 5.89 -0.34
CA MET A 298 12.39 6.81 0.76
C MET A 298 13.53 6.90 1.79
N ILE A 299 14.49 5.97 1.74
CA ILE A 299 15.58 5.86 2.72
C ILE A 299 16.49 7.10 2.71
N GLN A 300 16.78 7.64 1.52
CA GLN A 300 17.70 8.77 1.36
C GLN A 300 16.99 10.10 1.54
N SER A 301 15.80 10.27 0.95
CA SER A 301 15.04 11.51 1.06
C SER A 301 14.43 11.71 2.46
N GLY A 302 14.25 10.61 3.22
CA GLY A 302 13.60 10.63 4.54
C GLY A 302 12.10 10.97 4.47
N LEU A 303 11.54 11.10 3.27
CA LEU A 303 10.14 11.45 3.05
C LEU A 303 9.24 10.26 3.43
N PRO A 304 8.17 10.46 4.22
CA PRO A 304 7.20 9.41 4.51
C PRO A 304 6.51 8.93 3.24
N GLY A 305 6.22 7.64 3.12
CA GLY A 305 5.69 7.11 1.87
C GLY A 305 4.28 7.54 1.51
N GLY A 306 3.43 7.85 2.50
CA GLY A 306 2.14 8.50 2.24
C GLY A 306 2.27 9.86 1.54
N MET A 307 3.45 10.49 1.65
CA MET A 307 3.73 11.78 1.00
C MET A 307 4.02 11.63 -0.50
N MET A 308 4.57 10.51 -0.94
CA MET A 308 4.93 10.27 -2.35
C MET A 308 3.73 10.38 -3.29
N GLY A 309 2.55 9.92 -2.86
CA GLY A 309 1.32 10.05 -3.64
C GLY A 309 0.92 11.51 -3.85
N SER A 310 0.91 12.31 -2.76
CA SER A 310 0.62 13.75 -2.84
C SER A 310 1.66 14.51 -3.66
N LEU A 311 2.92 14.10 -3.52
CA LEU A 311 4.04 14.71 -4.20
C LEU A 311 3.97 14.55 -5.72
N MET A 312 3.64 13.35 -6.17
CA MET A 312 3.45 13.07 -7.58
C MET A 312 2.28 13.84 -8.16
N ALA A 313 1.19 13.99 -7.40
CA ALA A 313 0.06 14.81 -7.84
C ALA A 313 0.46 16.28 -8.01
N ASP A 314 1.21 16.83 -7.06
CA ASP A 314 1.70 18.21 -7.12
C ASP A 314 2.68 18.40 -8.30
N LEU A 315 3.61 17.46 -8.51
CA LEU A 315 4.55 17.48 -9.64
C LEU A 315 3.83 17.48 -10.98
N LYS A 316 2.83 16.60 -11.16
CA LYS A 316 1.99 16.57 -12.36
C LYS A 316 1.27 17.89 -12.58
N GLY A 317 0.76 18.49 -11.50
CA GLY A 317 0.06 19.78 -11.57
C GLY A 317 0.95 20.94 -12.06
N VAL A 318 2.26 20.87 -11.86
CA VAL A 318 3.21 21.92 -12.28
C VAL A 318 4.06 21.57 -13.51
N GLN A 319 4.04 20.32 -13.96
CA GLN A 319 4.90 19.82 -15.04
C GLN A 319 4.74 20.62 -16.34
N ASP A 320 3.51 20.86 -16.79
CA ASP A 320 3.25 21.60 -18.02
C ASP A 320 3.83 23.02 -17.96
N GLY A 321 3.70 23.68 -16.80
CA GLY A 321 4.28 25.01 -16.57
C GLY A 321 5.81 25.01 -16.55
N ILE A 322 6.41 23.97 -15.97
CA ILE A 322 7.87 23.76 -15.99
C ILE A 322 8.35 23.54 -17.44
N ASN A 323 7.73 22.62 -18.18
CA ASN A 323 8.12 22.30 -19.55
C ASN A 323 7.91 23.48 -20.51
N TYR A 324 6.85 24.26 -20.31
CA TYR A 324 6.68 25.53 -21.03
C TYR A 324 7.85 26.48 -20.81
N SER A 325 8.27 26.68 -19.55
CA SER A 325 9.39 27.59 -19.19
C SER A 325 10.74 27.09 -19.74
N LEU A 326 10.97 25.78 -19.68
CA LEU A 326 12.17 25.15 -20.23
C LEU A 326 12.23 25.29 -21.75
N LYS A 327 11.12 25.04 -22.45
CA LYS A 327 11.01 25.20 -23.90
C LYS A 327 11.23 26.65 -24.33
N ALA A 328 10.65 27.61 -23.61
CA ALA A 328 10.88 29.04 -23.85
C ALA A 328 12.37 29.44 -23.68
N SER A 329 13.11 28.67 -22.88
CA SER A 329 14.55 28.86 -22.64
C SER A 329 15.44 27.93 -23.46
N ASN A 330 14.93 27.28 -24.52
CA ASN A 330 15.63 26.29 -25.35
C ASN A 330 16.28 25.13 -24.56
N LYS A 331 15.68 24.72 -23.44
CA LYS A 331 16.08 23.55 -22.64
C LYS A 331 15.17 22.36 -22.94
N GLN A 332 15.70 21.15 -22.73
CA GLN A 332 14.95 19.91 -22.89
C GLN A 332 13.81 19.84 -21.86
N GLU A 333 12.64 19.39 -22.31
CA GLU A 333 11.50 19.10 -21.43
C GLU A 333 11.82 17.94 -20.47
N LEU A 334 11.23 17.99 -19.27
CA LEU A 334 11.42 16.99 -18.24
C LEU A 334 10.26 16.01 -18.22
N THR A 335 10.59 14.73 -18.10
CA THR A 335 9.62 13.67 -17.82
C THR A 335 9.19 13.69 -16.35
N GLU A 336 8.14 12.94 -16.00
CA GLU A 336 7.72 12.80 -14.61
C GLU A 336 8.84 12.22 -13.73
N ASP A 337 9.66 11.31 -14.28
CA ASP A 337 10.77 10.69 -13.57
C ASP A 337 11.93 11.67 -13.37
N ASP A 338 12.26 12.47 -14.38
CA ASP A 338 13.27 13.52 -14.25
C ASP A 338 12.88 14.53 -13.18
N LEU A 339 11.60 14.90 -13.13
CA LEU A 339 11.06 15.80 -12.12
C LEU A 339 11.12 15.19 -10.72
N LEU A 340 10.82 13.90 -10.57
CA LEU A 340 10.92 13.25 -9.27
C LEU A 340 12.38 13.17 -8.78
N MET A 341 13.32 12.78 -9.65
CA MET A 341 14.74 12.72 -9.28
C MET A 341 15.24 14.11 -8.86
N LYS A 342 14.94 15.14 -9.66
CA LYS A 342 15.27 16.53 -9.32
C LYS A 342 14.70 16.97 -7.99
N LEU A 343 13.48 16.54 -7.69
CA LEU A 343 12.86 16.84 -6.42
C LEU A 343 13.53 16.13 -5.25
N PHE A 344 13.91 14.85 -5.38
CA PHE A 344 14.67 14.19 -4.32
C PHE A 344 16.01 14.87 -4.07
N ASP A 345 16.71 15.26 -5.13
CA ASP A 345 17.95 16.03 -5.03
C ASP A 345 17.72 17.40 -4.37
N GLU A 346 16.65 18.09 -4.74
CA GLU A 346 16.33 19.40 -4.18
C GLU A 346 15.86 19.29 -2.72
N VAL A 347 15.12 18.24 -2.33
CA VAL A 347 14.80 17.95 -0.92
C VAL A 347 16.09 17.68 -0.15
N ALA A 348 17.01 16.86 -0.67
CA ALA A 348 18.30 16.61 -0.05
C ALA A 348 19.17 17.88 0.07
N TYR A 349 19.01 18.84 -0.85
CA TYR A 349 19.67 20.14 -0.82
C TYR A 349 19.05 21.11 0.20
N VAL A 350 17.71 21.17 0.27
CA VAL A 350 16.94 22.14 1.08
C VAL A 350 16.86 21.69 2.53
N TRP A 351 16.60 20.42 2.79
CA TRP A 351 16.43 19.87 4.14
C TRP A 351 17.54 20.27 5.14
N PRO A 352 18.85 20.15 4.81
CA PRO A 352 19.92 20.60 5.69
C PRO A 352 19.94 22.12 5.93
N LYS A 353 19.47 22.91 4.97
CA LYS A 353 19.48 24.38 5.03
C LYS A 353 18.34 24.94 5.87
N LEU A 354 17.26 24.18 5.97
CA LEU A 354 16.13 24.46 6.84
C LEU A 354 16.32 23.88 8.25
N GLY A 355 17.53 23.49 8.64
CA GLY A 355 17.83 23.05 10.00
C GLY A 355 17.45 21.60 10.31
N TYR A 356 17.37 20.73 9.28
CA TYR A 356 17.09 19.29 9.44
C TYR A 356 15.83 18.95 10.27
N PRO A 357 14.66 19.58 10.07
CA PRO A 357 13.45 19.17 10.78
C PRO A 357 13.11 17.70 10.47
N PRO A 358 12.71 16.85 11.42
CA PRO A 358 12.16 15.53 11.09
C PRO A 358 11.03 15.69 10.07
N LEU A 359 11.09 14.90 9.00
CA LEU A 359 10.13 14.99 7.90
C LEU A 359 8.82 14.27 8.25
N VAL A 360 8.14 14.77 9.29
CA VAL A 360 6.78 14.38 9.68
C VAL A 360 5.83 15.55 9.44
N THR A 361 4.54 15.28 9.26
CA THR A 361 3.53 16.33 9.09
C THR A 361 3.50 17.26 10.32
N PRO A 362 3.48 18.60 10.14
CA PRO A 362 3.41 19.32 8.86
C PRO A 362 4.77 19.63 8.20
N PHE A 363 5.89 19.50 8.91
CA PHE A 363 7.22 19.92 8.47
C PHE A 363 7.71 19.23 7.19
N SER A 364 7.33 17.97 6.97
CA SER A 364 7.57 17.31 5.69
C SER A 364 6.99 18.10 4.51
N GLN A 365 5.76 18.62 4.65
CA GLN A 365 5.08 19.40 3.60
C GLN A 365 5.81 20.72 3.34
N TYR A 366 6.33 21.36 4.37
CA TYR A 366 7.08 22.61 4.22
C TYR A 366 8.36 22.41 3.42
N VAL A 367 9.20 21.42 3.82
CA VAL A 367 10.44 21.10 3.09
C VAL A 367 10.15 20.69 1.64
N LYS A 368 9.10 19.89 1.43
CA LYS A 368 8.63 19.48 0.11
C LYS A 368 8.21 20.66 -0.76
N ASN A 369 7.39 21.56 -0.22
CA ASN A 369 6.87 22.71 -0.95
C ASN A 369 8.00 23.65 -1.35
N VAL A 370 8.97 23.90 -0.47
CA VAL A 370 10.17 24.66 -0.82
C VAL A 370 10.93 24.00 -1.96
N ALA A 371 11.15 22.69 -1.89
CA ALA A 371 11.86 21.97 -2.95
C ALA A 371 11.11 22.04 -4.30
N LEU A 372 9.78 21.86 -4.28
CA LEU A 372 8.94 21.97 -5.47
C LEU A 372 8.98 23.38 -6.07
N LEU A 373 8.81 24.42 -5.23
CA LEU A 373 8.86 25.81 -5.67
C LEU A 373 10.24 26.17 -6.21
N ASN A 374 11.33 25.70 -5.59
CA ASN A 374 12.68 25.89 -6.12
C ASN A 374 12.82 25.31 -7.53
N ILE A 375 12.29 24.11 -7.78
CA ILE A 375 12.35 23.50 -9.13
C ILE A 375 11.60 24.34 -10.15
N VAL A 376 10.39 24.81 -9.80
CA VAL A 376 9.59 25.68 -10.67
C VAL A 376 10.31 27.00 -10.96
N GLN A 377 10.92 27.62 -9.95
CA GLN A 377 11.64 28.88 -10.08
C GLN A 377 12.92 28.73 -10.91
N LEU A 378 13.71 27.68 -10.64
CA LEU A 378 14.91 27.38 -11.44
C LEU A 378 14.58 27.09 -12.91
N ALA A 379 13.43 26.46 -13.20
CA ALA A 379 12.96 26.25 -14.56
C ALA A 379 12.62 27.57 -15.30
N LYS A 380 12.20 28.61 -14.55
CA LYS A 380 11.96 29.97 -15.05
C LYS A 380 13.22 30.84 -15.13
N GLY A 381 14.37 30.33 -14.68
CA GLY A 381 15.62 31.10 -14.59
C GLY A 381 15.72 32.00 -13.35
N GLU A 382 14.86 31.78 -12.37
CA GLU A 382 14.86 32.48 -11.08
C GLU A 382 15.74 31.76 -10.05
N GLU A 383 16.09 32.46 -8.96
CA GLU A 383 16.90 31.89 -7.88
C GLU A 383 16.09 30.99 -6.95
N ARG A 384 16.78 30.07 -6.24
CA ARG A 384 16.17 29.30 -5.15
C ARG A 384 15.65 30.24 -4.06
N TYR A 385 14.60 29.81 -3.36
CA TYR A 385 13.97 30.54 -2.27
C TYR A 385 13.36 31.89 -2.65
N SER A 386 13.28 32.22 -3.94
CA SER A 386 12.59 33.43 -4.40
C SER A 386 11.10 33.41 -4.07
N MET A 387 10.53 32.22 -3.83
CA MET A 387 9.15 32.02 -3.37
C MET A 387 9.12 30.99 -2.25
N MET A 388 8.46 31.33 -1.15
CA MET A 388 8.26 30.47 0.01
C MET A 388 6.96 30.85 0.71
N ASP A 389 6.18 29.86 1.13
CA ASP A 389 4.89 30.10 1.79
C ASP A 389 5.05 30.54 3.26
N GLU A 390 4.05 31.22 3.80
CA GLU A 390 4.08 31.76 5.17
C GLU A 390 4.18 30.66 6.25
N THR A 391 3.63 29.46 6.01
CA THR A 391 3.71 28.38 7.02
C THR A 391 5.11 27.81 7.12
N THR A 392 5.83 27.74 6.01
CA THR A 392 7.28 27.44 6.00
C THR A 392 8.06 28.54 6.72
N TRP A 393 7.74 29.82 6.50
CA TRP A 393 8.36 30.91 7.25
C TRP A 393 8.10 30.83 8.75
N ASP A 394 6.90 30.49 9.19
CA ASP A 394 6.58 30.33 10.61
C ASP A 394 7.42 29.22 11.27
N MET A 395 7.74 28.15 10.55
CA MET A 395 8.71 27.15 11.00
C MET A 395 10.13 27.73 11.09
N ILE A 396 10.60 28.40 10.04
CA ILE A 396 11.96 28.97 9.97
C ILE A 396 12.19 30.01 11.08
N LEU A 397 11.18 30.84 11.33
CA LEU A 397 11.24 31.91 12.33
C LEU A 397 11.04 31.40 13.76
N GLY A 398 10.86 30.10 13.98
CA GLY A 398 10.78 29.51 15.32
C GLY A 398 9.40 29.56 15.98
N LYS A 399 8.36 30.02 15.28
CA LYS A 399 6.98 30.08 15.83
C LYS A 399 6.39 28.69 16.07
N ALA A 400 6.80 27.69 15.28
CA ALA A 400 6.38 26.30 15.45
C ALA A 400 7.24 25.52 16.49
N GLY A 401 8.31 26.14 17.00
CA GLY A 401 9.34 25.49 17.82
C GLY A 401 10.74 25.67 17.24
N LYS A 402 11.73 25.24 18.01
CA LYS A 402 13.15 25.30 17.65
C LYS A 402 13.47 24.20 16.65
N LEU A 403 14.12 24.58 15.55
CA LEU A 403 14.67 23.63 14.59
C LEU A 403 15.81 22.82 15.22
N PRO A 404 15.97 21.52 14.87
CA PRO A 404 17.05 20.69 15.41
C PRO A 404 18.46 21.20 15.12
N GLY A 405 18.68 21.72 13.90
CA GLY A 405 19.95 22.21 13.42
C GLY A 405 19.92 23.69 13.05
N PRO A 406 21.10 24.28 12.78
CA PRO A 406 21.19 25.67 12.34
C PRO A 406 20.61 25.86 10.94
N LEU A 407 20.02 27.02 10.71
CA LEU A 407 19.64 27.47 9.37
C LEU A 407 20.89 27.83 8.54
N ALA A 408 20.81 27.67 7.23
CA ALA A 408 21.85 28.13 6.33
C ALA A 408 21.92 29.68 6.31
N PRO A 409 23.12 30.29 6.13
CA PRO A 409 23.27 31.73 6.08
C PRO A 409 22.39 32.42 5.04
N GLU A 410 22.18 31.78 3.88
CA GLU A 410 21.31 32.30 2.81
C GLU A 410 19.83 32.46 3.25
N ILE A 411 19.34 31.59 4.13
CA ILE A 411 17.97 31.67 4.66
C ILE A 411 17.85 32.79 5.70
N ILE A 412 18.87 32.93 6.56
CA ILE A 412 18.93 34.01 7.56
C ILE A 412 18.97 35.37 6.85
N ASN A 413 19.87 35.53 5.88
CA ASN A 413 19.99 36.76 5.08
C ASN A 413 18.68 37.08 4.33
N LEU A 414 17.95 36.06 3.87
CA LEU A 414 16.65 36.26 3.22
C LEU A 414 15.58 36.73 4.20
N ALA A 415 15.54 36.19 5.42
CA ALA A 415 14.64 36.64 6.48
C ALA A 415 14.90 38.12 6.83
N GLU A 416 16.17 38.50 6.99
CA GLU A 416 16.59 39.89 7.25
C GLU A 416 16.18 40.83 6.11
N LYS A 417 16.44 40.47 4.85
CA LYS A 417 16.02 41.26 3.67
C LYS A 417 14.50 41.46 3.60
N GLN A 418 13.72 40.50 4.10
CA GLN A 418 12.27 40.57 4.15
C GLN A 418 11.73 41.21 5.45
N ASN A 419 12.61 41.74 6.33
CA ASN A 419 12.25 42.29 7.63
C ASN A 419 11.43 41.30 8.50
N ARG A 420 11.77 40.01 8.45
CA ARG A 420 11.13 38.97 9.26
C ARG A 420 11.88 38.79 10.59
N GLU A 421 11.13 38.70 11.68
CA GLU A 421 11.70 38.56 13.03
C GLU A 421 11.68 37.11 13.51
N PHE A 422 12.81 36.66 14.09
CA PHE A 422 12.90 35.35 14.73
C PHE A 422 12.25 35.37 16.11
N TYR A 423 11.45 34.34 16.38
CA TYR A 423 10.81 34.10 17.66
C TYR A 423 11.59 33.05 18.46
N THR A 424 12.07 33.44 19.64
CA THR A 424 12.82 32.57 20.55
C THR A 424 12.07 32.23 21.84
N GLY A 425 10.83 32.72 21.98
CA GLY A 425 9.99 32.45 23.15
C GLY A 425 9.49 31.01 23.23
N ILE A 426 8.58 30.74 24.16
CA ILE A 426 7.90 29.45 24.28
C ILE A 426 6.76 29.41 23.26
N PRO A 427 6.75 28.46 22.31
CA PRO A 427 5.75 28.46 21.23
C PRO A 427 4.29 28.54 21.71
N GLN A 428 3.96 27.95 22.86
CA GLN A 428 2.60 28.01 23.41
C GLN A 428 2.13 29.44 23.73
N ASP A 429 3.03 30.34 24.15
CA ASP A 429 2.69 31.70 24.60
C ASP A 429 2.09 32.56 23.48
N ALA A 430 2.31 32.17 22.21
CA ALA A 430 1.74 32.84 21.06
C ALA A 430 0.23 32.55 20.86
N TYR A 431 -0.36 31.63 21.63
CA TYR A 431 -1.72 31.13 21.44
C TYR A 431 -2.57 31.34 22.71
N PRO A 432 -3.25 32.50 22.84
CA PRO A 432 -4.07 32.81 24.00
C PRO A 432 -5.29 31.88 24.08
N ASP A 433 -5.85 31.75 25.28
CA ASP A 433 -7.01 30.92 25.58
C ASP A 433 -8.26 31.34 24.79
N VAL A 434 -9.09 30.37 24.40
CA VAL A 434 -10.21 30.57 23.47
C VAL A 434 -11.51 29.86 23.85
N LEU A 435 -11.53 29.00 24.88
CA LEU A 435 -12.71 28.20 25.23
C LEU A 435 -13.92 29.07 25.58
N ASP A 436 -13.73 30.23 26.22
CA ASP A 436 -14.84 31.14 26.56
C ASP A 436 -15.58 31.67 25.33
N LYS A 437 -14.85 31.91 24.23
CA LYS A 437 -15.43 32.27 22.93
C LYS A 437 -16.36 31.16 22.45
N TYR A 438 -15.87 29.92 22.43
CA TYR A 438 -16.64 28.76 21.98
C TYR A 438 -17.83 28.47 22.90
N ARG A 439 -17.67 28.61 24.23
CA ARG A 439 -18.77 28.47 25.20
C ARG A 439 -19.90 29.47 24.95
N LYS A 440 -19.55 30.75 24.73
CA LYS A 440 -20.53 31.79 24.41
C LYS A 440 -21.27 31.49 23.11
N GLU A 441 -20.54 31.04 22.09
CA GLU A 441 -21.14 30.73 20.81
C GLU A 441 -22.06 29.50 20.86
N MET A 442 -21.67 28.43 21.56
CA MET A 442 -22.56 27.27 21.75
C MET A 442 -23.87 27.65 22.44
N LYS A 443 -23.82 28.52 23.47
CA LYS A 443 -25.02 29.06 24.12
C LYS A 443 -25.91 29.81 23.13
N ASN A 444 -25.33 30.67 22.28
CA ASN A 444 -26.07 31.41 21.26
C ASN A 444 -26.72 30.48 20.22
N ASN A 445 -26.02 29.43 19.82
CA ASN A 445 -26.49 28.43 18.86
C ASN A 445 -27.40 27.36 19.49
N LYS A 446 -27.61 27.41 20.81
CA LYS A 446 -28.34 26.39 21.59
C LYS A 446 -27.75 24.98 21.42
N TRP A 447 -26.42 24.88 21.34
CA TRP A 447 -25.70 23.62 21.34
C TRP A 447 -25.32 23.22 22.76
N ASP A 448 -25.58 21.96 23.11
CA ASP A 448 -25.18 21.37 24.38
C ASP A 448 -23.65 21.18 24.43
N PHE A 449 -23.06 21.30 25.62
CA PHE A 449 -21.60 21.12 25.81
C PHE A 449 -21.14 19.66 25.72
N GLY A 450 -22.07 18.71 25.71
CA GLY A 450 -21.79 17.29 25.67
C GLY A 450 -21.38 16.74 27.04
N GLU A 451 -21.38 15.41 27.14
CA GLU A 451 -20.92 14.73 28.34
C GLU A 451 -19.45 15.06 28.61
N ASN A 452 -19.13 15.59 29.78
CA ASN A 452 -17.76 16.02 30.13
C ASN A 452 -17.17 17.11 29.22
N ASP A 453 -18.01 18.02 28.69
CA ASP A 453 -17.61 19.10 27.76
C ASP A 453 -17.09 18.57 26.39
N GLU A 454 -17.43 17.34 26.00
CA GLU A 454 -16.92 16.72 24.78
C GLU A 454 -17.35 17.43 23.48
N GLU A 455 -18.53 18.04 23.42
CA GLU A 455 -18.97 18.81 22.25
C GLU A 455 -18.24 20.15 22.16
N LEU A 456 -17.98 20.78 23.32
CA LEU A 456 -17.17 22.00 23.37
C LEU A 456 -15.74 21.73 22.88
N PHE A 457 -15.15 20.61 23.34
CA PHE A 457 -13.84 20.19 22.90
C PHE A 457 -13.77 20.03 21.37
N GLU A 458 -14.69 19.26 20.78
CA GLU A 458 -14.70 19.03 19.33
C GLU A 458 -14.94 20.34 18.54
N PHE A 459 -15.78 21.24 19.06
CA PHE A 459 -15.99 22.54 18.44
C PHE A 459 -14.74 23.43 18.47
N ALA A 460 -14.06 23.48 19.61
CA ALA A 460 -12.84 24.29 19.76
C ALA A 460 -11.63 23.69 19.01
N MET A 461 -11.56 22.36 18.90
CA MET A 461 -10.48 21.66 18.22
C MET A 461 -10.64 21.71 16.69
N HIS A 462 -11.84 21.43 16.16
CA HIS A 462 -12.12 21.31 14.73
C HIS A 462 -13.31 22.18 14.28
N GLU A 463 -13.23 23.49 14.56
CA GLU A 463 -14.32 24.46 14.35
C GLU A 463 -15.09 24.29 13.03
N THR A 464 -14.39 24.30 11.89
CA THR A 464 -15.04 24.22 10.56
C THR A 464 -15.74 22.88 10.36
N GLN A 465 -15.07 21.77 10.68
CA GLN A 465 -15.60 20.43 10.50
C GLN A 465 -16.78 20.18 11.44
N TYR A 466 -16.71 20.68 12.68
CA TYR A 466 -17.80 20.58 13.65
C TYR A 466 -19.04 21.36 13.20
N ARG A 467 -18.88 22.55 12.62
CA ARG A 467 -20.00 23.30 12.02
C ARG A 467 -20.63 22.55 10.85
N ASP A 468 -19.82 21.97 9.97
CA ASP A 468 -20.28 21.16 8.85
C ASP A 468 -21.03 19.90 9.30
N TYR A 469 -20.58 19.28 10.39
CA TYR A 469 -21.26 18.19 11.08
C TYR A 469 -22.63 18.66 11.61
N LYS A 470 -22.68 19.71 12.45
CA LYS A 470 -23.93 20.24 13.03
C LYS A 470 -24.95 20.65 11.99
N SER A 471 -24.49 21.19 10.85
CA SER A 471 -25.38 21.62 9.76
C SER A 471 -25.82 20.47 8.84
N GLY A 472 -25.33 19.23 9.04
CA GLY A 472 -25.55 18.09 8.15
C GLY A 472 -24.82 18.18 6.80
N ARG A 473 -24.00 19.21 6.57
CA ARG A 473 -23.26 19.41 5.31
C ARG A 473 -22.17 18.36 5.13
N ALA A 474 -21.51 17.95 6.21
CA ALA A 474 -20.48 16.91 6.16
C ALA A 474 -21.07 15.57 5.69
N LYS A 475 -22.18 15.14 6.30
CA LYS A 475 -22.89 13.91 5.93
C LYS A 475 -23.32 13.91 4.47
N LYS A 476 -23.96 15.00 4.03
CA LYS A 476 -24.36 15.14 2.63
C LYS A 476 -23.17 15.06 1.68
N ARG A 477 -22.08 15.79 1.97
CA ARG A 477 -20.86 15.77 1.14
C ARG A 477 -20.25 14.36 1.05
N PHE A 478 -20.22 13.64 2.17
CA PHE A 478 -19.74 12.27 2.20
C PHE A 478 -20.63 11.32 1.39
N GLU A 479 -21.94 11.40 1.55
CA GLU A 479 -22.91 10.61 0.77
C GLU A 479 -22.80 10.90 -0.73
N ASP A 480 -22.67 12.18 -1.12
CA ASP A 480 -22.46 12.60 -2.50
C ASP A 480 -21.13 12.08 -3.06
N GLU A 481 -20.03 12.14 -2.28
CA GLU A 481 -18.71 11.61 -2.66
C GLU A 481 -18.75 10.08 -2.85
N ILE A 482 -19.39 9.36 -1.93
CA ILE A 482 -19.60 7.91 -2.04
C ILE A 482 -20.48 7.58 -3.23
N GLN A 483 -21.58 8.30 -3.46
CA GLN A 483 -22.44 8.06 -4.61
C GLN A 483 -21.69 8.32 -5.91
N LYS A 484 -20.83 9.35 -5.97
CA LYS A 484 -19.95 9.62 -7.10
C LYS A 484 -18.89 8.54 -7.29
N LEU A 485 -18.30 7.99 -6.23
CA LEU A 485 -17.30 6.93 -6.34
C LEU A 485 -17.94 5.58 -6.66
N LYS A 486 -19.12 5.29 -6.09
CA LYS A 486 -19.95 4.14 -6.45
C LYS A 486 -20.50 4.27 -7.85
N SER A 487 -20.84 5.47 -8.32
CA SER A 487 -21.19 5.69 -9.72
C SER A 487 -19.94 5.58 -10.57
N GLN A 488 -18.80 6.17 -10.26
CA GLN A 488 -17.58 5.97 -11.03
C GLN A 488 -17.08 4.53 -11.01
N SER A 489 -17.29 3.77 -9.93
CA SER A 489 -17.00 2.33 -9.83
C SER A 489 -18.06 1.53 -10.56
N SER A 490 -19.34 1.90 -10.45
CA SER A 490 -20.45 1.33 -11.21
C SER A 490 -20.29 1.73 -12.65
N THR A 491 -20.38 2.96 -13.14
CA THR A 491 -19.80 3.51 -14.39
C THR A 491 -18.38 3.04 -14.72
N THR A 492 -17.53 2.46 -13.87
CA THR A 492 -16.38 1.68 -14.37
C THR A 492 -16.88 0.30 -14.74
N LYS A 493 -17.56 -0.43 -13.85
CA LYS A 493 -18.38 -1.64 -14.10
C LYS A 493 -19.54 -1.50 -15.14
N THR A 494 -19.94 -0.29 -15.52
CA THR A 494 -21.16 0.21 -16.19
C THR A 494 -20.73 1.21 -17.27
N THR A 495 -19.45 1.55 -17.45
CA THR A 495 -18.87 1.88 -18.77
C THR A 495 -18.18 0.62 -19.31
N ILE A 496 -17.92 -0.36 -18.44
CA ILE A 496 -17.76 -1.77 -18.77
C ILE A 496 -19.14 -2.41 -19.09
N ALA A 497 -20.25 -2.10 -18.38
CA ALA A 497 -21.59 -2.68 -18.65
C ALA A 497 -22.64 -1.74 -19.32
N VAL A 498 -22.39 -0.44 -19.43
CA VAL A 498 -23.19 0.59 -20.15
C VAL A 498 -22.22 1.57 -20.84
N LYS A 499 -21.30 1.02 -21.63
CA LYS A 499 -21.42 1.39 -23.04
C LYS A 499 -22.74 0.79 -23.44
N GLU A 500 -23.67 1.63 -23.88
CA GLU A 500 -24.99 1.22 -24.34
C GLU A 500 -24.97 -0.18 -24.95
N LYS A 501 -25.96 -0.99 -24.57
CA LYS A 501 -26.64 -1.90 -25.49
C LYS A 501 -27.15 -1.09 -26.70
N GLN A 502 -26.27 -0.54 -27.51
CA GLN A 502 -26.48 -0.62 -28.94
C GLN A 502 -26.12 -2.05 -29.24
N THR A 503 -27.12 -2.95 -29.24
CA THR A 503 -27.02 -4.07 -30.17
C THR A 503 -26.78 -3.38 -31.50
N PRO A 504 -25.59 -3.49 -32.10
CA PRO A 504 -25.31 -2.69 -33.27
C PRO A 504 -26.31 -3.11 -34.35
N ASN A 505 -26.63 -2.23 -35.30
CA ASN A 505 -27.54 -2.59 -36.37
C ASN A 505 -26.93 -3.77 -37.17
N ARG A 506 -27.26 -5.02 -36.79
CA ARG A 506 -26.66 -6.26 -37.29
C ARG A 506 -26.91 -6.47 -38.79
N ASN A 507 -27.78 -5.66 -39.39
CA ASN A 507 -27.96 -5.60 -40.85
C ASN A 507 -26.75 -5.01 -41.59
N SER A 508 -25.90 -4.25 -40.90
CA SER A 508 -24.68 -3.62 -41.46
C SER A 508 -23.41 -4.46 -41.29
N TYR A 509 -23.52 -5.63 -40.65
CA TYR A 509 -22.35 -6.47 -40.37
C TYR A 509 -21.86 -7.14 -41.65
N ASN A 510 -20.54 -7.32 -41.73
CA ASN A 510 -19.97 -8.06 -42.85
C ASN A 510 -20.50 -9.51 -42.77
N LYS A 511 -21.08 -9.99 -43.87
CA LYS A 511 -21.63 -11.36 -44.01
C LYS A 511 -20.75 -12.29 -44.84
N ASP A 512 -19.59 -11.81 -45.26
CA ASP A 512 -18.65 -12.59 -46.05
C ASP A 512 -18.07 -13.73 -45.20
N LYS A 513 -17.57 -14.76 -45.88
CA LYS A 513 -16.87 -15.86 -45.24
C LYS A 513 -15.62 -15.31 -44.53
N VAL A 514 -15.47 -15.68 -43.27
CA VAL A 514 -14.41 -15.16 -42.39
C VAL A 514 -13.16 -16.03 -42.52
N GLU A 515 -12.01 -15.39 -42.65
CA GLU A 515 -10.70 -16.05 -42.68
C GLU A 515 -10.11 -16.18 -41.26
N TYR A 516 -9.19 -17.13 -41.08
CA TYR A 516 -8.60 -17.44 -39.78
C TYR A 516 -7.95 -16.26 -39.05
N PRO A 517 -7.33 -15.23 -39.70
CA PRO A 517 -6.75 -14.10 -38.97
C PRO A 517 -7.82 -13.27 -38.23
N ILE A 518 -9.02 -13.14 -38.81
CA ILE A 518 -10.14 -12.43 -38.17
C ILE A 518 -10.66 -13.25 -36.97
N ALA A 519 -10.69 -14.58 -37.07
CA ALA A 519 -11.05 -15.45 -35.96
C ALA A 519 -9.99 -15.42 -34.83
N MET A 520 -8.70 -15.36 -35.17
CA MET A 520 -7.60 -15.16 -34.20
C MET A 520 -7.69 -13.82 -33.49
N ILE A 521 -8.01 -12.75 -34.23
CA ILE A 521 -8.25 -11.43 -33.64
C ILE A 521 -9.46 -11.50 -32.70
N ALA A 522 -10.57 -12.14 -33.09
CA ALA A 522 -11.73 -12.32 -32.22
C ALA A 522 -11.36 -13.08 -30.92
N PHE A 523 -10.58 -14.16 -31.04
CA PHE A 523 -10.10 -14.92 -29.89
C PHE A 523 -9.16 -14.13 -28.99
N LEU A 524 -8.24 -13.34 -29.56
CA LEU A 524 -7.34 -12.47 -28.79
C LEU A 524 -8.11 -11.32 -28.13
N LEU A 525 -9.03 -10.68 -28.83
CA LEU A 525 -9.88 -9.65 -28.24
C LEU A 525 -10.72 -10.23 -27.10
N TYR A 526 -11.25 -11.45 -27.24
CA TYR A 526 -11.94 -12.14 -26.15
C TYR A 526 -10.99 -12.50 -25.00
N SER A 527 -9.89 -13.22 -25.24
CA SER A 527 -8.98 -13.68 -24.19
C SER A 527 -8.23 -12.55 -23.47
N LEU A 528 -7.89 -11.46 -24.16
CA LEU A 528 -7.23 -10.29 -23.57
C LEU A 528 -8.19 -9.40 -22.77
N ASN A 529 -9.52 -9.55 -22.94
CA ASN A 529 -10.51 -8.68 -22.31
C ASN A 529 -11.56 -9.41 -21.46
N ASN A 530 -11.69 -10.73 -21.58
CA ASN A 530 -12.58 -11.58 -20.79
C ASN A 530 -11.77 -12.26 -19.69
N ARG A 531 -11.95 -11.82 -18.45
CA ARG A 531 -11.35 -12.48 -17.28
C ARG A 531 -12.08 -13.78 -17.03
N LEU A 532 -11.39 -14.91 -17.22
CA LEU A 532 -11.87 -16.20 -16.69
C LEU A 532 -12.14 -16.04 -15.20
N ILE A 533 -13.30 -16.56 -14.80
CA ILE A 533 -13.83 -16.60 -13.45
C ILE A 533 -12.90 -17.47 -12.62
N SER A 534 -11.95 -16.84 -11.95
CA SER A 534 -11.34 -17.29 -10.71
C SER A 534 -11.25 -16.05 -9.82
N GLU A 535 -11.73 -16.19 -8.59
CA GLU A 535 -11.45 -15.22 -7.54
C GLU A 535 -9.92 -15.04 -7.43
N GLU A 536 -9.50 -13.80 -7.15
CA GLU A 536 -8.11 -13.36 -7.07
C GLU A 536 -7.39 -13.15 -8.42
N GLN A 537 -7.44 -11.91 -8.94
CA GLN A 537 -6.28 -11.00 -8.98
C GLN A 537 -6.56 -9.78 -9.86
N HIS A 538 -6.40 -8.60 -9.25
CA HIS A 538 -6.42 -7.29 -9.91
C HIS A 538 -5.11 -7.04 -10.65
N VAL A 539 -5.16 -6.73 -11.95
CA VAL A 539 -4.16 -5.84 -12.58
C VAL A 539 -4.87 -4.79 -13.45
N GLN A 540 -4.53 -3.53 -13.19
CA GLN A 540 -4.98 -2.30 -13.83
C GLN A 540 -4.01 -1.87 -14.95
N LYS A 541 -4.54 -1.12 -15.92
CA LYS A 541 -3.81 -0.29 -16.90
C LYS A 541 -3.46 1.07 -16.27
N ASN A 542 -2.20 1.52 -16.34
CA ASN A 542 -1.74 2.84 -16.88
C ASN A 542 -0.29 3.13 -16.44
N HIS A 543 0.69 2.74 -17.27
CA HIS A 543 2.09 2.77 -16.91
C HIS A 543 2.74 4.16 -17.04
N ASN A 544 3.04 4.76 -15.89
CA ASN A 544 4.23 5.58 -15.65
C ASN A 544 5.31 4.64 -15.03
N VAL A 545 6.60 4.91 -15.19
CA VAL A 545 7.78 4.17 -14.68
C VAL A 545 7.68 3.67 -13.24
N TRP A 546 6.85 4.30 -12.40
CA TRP A 546 6.54 3.87 -11.03
C TRP A 546 5.62 2.64 -10.94
N GLU A 547 5.15 2.11 -12.06
CA GLU A 547 4.54 0.79 -12.20
C GLU A 547 5.49 -0.22 -12.85
N THR A 548 6.70 0.20 -13.22
CA THR A 548 7.61 -0.53 -14.12
C THR A 548 9.01 -0.70 -13.53
N ILE A 549 9.14 -0.95 -12.22
CA ILE A 549 10.36 -1.60 -11.73
C ILE A 549 10.23 -3.09 -12.04
N GLY A 550 10.57 -3.41 -13.28
CA GLY A 550 10.48 -4.74 -13.87
C GLY A 550 10.95 -4.72 -15.32
N TYR A 551 12.15 -4.21 -15.54
CA TYR A 551 13.10 -4.62 -16.59
C TYR A 551 12.51 -5.01 -17.96
N TRP A 552 12.73 -4.17 -18.98
CA TRP A 552 12.53 -4.51 -20.39
C TRP A 552 13.15 -5.87 -20.76
N ARG A 553 12.33 -6.76 -21.34
CA ARG A 553 12.75 -7.72 -22.38
C ARG A 553 11.63 -7.88 -23.41
N ASN A 554 11.87 -7.32 -24.60
CA ASN A 554 11.45 -7.74 -25.95
C ASN A 554 10.01 -8.20 -26.23
N LEU A 555 9.32 -7.44 -27.10
CA LEU A 555 8.33 -7.90 -28.12
C LEU A 555 7.26 -8.91 -27.64
N MET A 556 6.05 -8.44 -27.28
CA MET A 556 4.92 -9.34 -27.02
C MET A 556 4.38 -9.96 -28.32
N THR A 557 4.93 -11.14 -28.66
CA THR A 557 4.37 -12.10 -29.61
C THR A 557 3.60 -13.16 -28.81
N ILE A 558 2.32 -13.37 -29.13
CA ILE A 558 1.49 -14.44 -28.57
C ILE A 558 1.36 -15.54 -29.63
N ASN A 559 1.76 -16.75 -29.29
CA ASN A 559 1.55 -17.89 -30.18
C ASN A 559 0.14 -18.45 -29.95
N LEU A 560 -0.63 -18.52 -31.02
CA LEU A 560 -1.94 -19.13 -31.07
C LEU A 560 -1.87 -20.42 -31.87
N THR A 561 -2.45 -21.49 -31.35
CA THR A 561 -2.61 -22.71 -32.15
C THR A 561 -3.99 -22.74 -32.78
N TYR A 562 -4.05 -22.79 -34.11
CA TYR A 562 -5.27 -22.95 -34.91
C TYR A 562 -5.05 -24.03 -35.96
N ASN A 563 -5.93 -25.03 -36.02
CA ASN A 563 -5.75 -26.22 -36.88
C ASN A 563 -4.36 -26.88 -36.76
N GLU A 564 -3.88 -27.03 -35.52
CA GLU A 564 -2.59 -27.68 -35.22
C GLU A 564 -1.34 -26.92 -35.73
N GLU A 565 -1.51 -25.74 -36.34
CA GLU A 565 -0.43 -24.83 -36.71
C GLU A 565 -0.31 -23.69 -35.70
N GLU A 566 0.93 -23.32 -35.37
CA GLU A 566 1.23 -22.17 -34.52
C GLU A 566 1.32 -20.88 -35.35
N TYR A 567 0.57 -19.88 -34.92
CA TYR A 567 0.55 -18.56 -35.50
C TYR A 567 1.12 -17.56 -34.49
N PRO A 568 2.34 -17.04 -34.70
CA PRO A 568 2.87 -15.96 -33.89
C PRO A 568 2.12 -14.68 -34.21
N VAL A 569 1.35 -14.19 -33.26
CA VAL A 569 0.62 -12.92 -33.36
C VAL A 569 1.37 -11.86 -32.57
N LYS A 570 1.99 -10.92 -33.25
CA LYS A 570 2.69 -9.81 -32.62
C LYS A 570 1.71 -8.69 -32.29
N ILE A 571 1.75 -8.19 -31.05
CA ILE A 571 0.93 -7.08 -30.61
C ILE A 571 1.75 -5.80 -30.73
N ASN A 572 1.53 -5.05 -31.81
CA ASN A 572 2.23 -3.80 -32.07
C ASN A 572 1.66 -2.63 -31.26
N LYS A 573 0.36 -2.67 -30.93
CA LYS A 573 -0.33 -1.65 -30.12
C LYS A 573 -1.50 -2.27 -29.36
N ALA A 574 -1.67 -1.89 -28.09
CA ALA A 574 -2.85 -2.23 -27.30
C ALA A 574 -3.20 -1.06 -26.36
N LYS A 575 -4.14 -0.19 -26.77
CA LYS A 575 -4.55 1.00 -26.00
C LYS A 575 -6.03 1.27 -26.21
N ASP A 576 -6.78 1.61 -25.15
CA ASP A 576 -8.17 2.10 -25.22
C ASP A 576 -9.17 1.24 -26.06
N LYS A 577 -9.08 -0.10 -25.97
CA LYS A 577 -9.86 -1.09 -26.74
C LYS A 577 -9.54 -1.15 -28.25
N GLU A 578 -8.46 -0.49 -28.66
CA GLU A 578 -7.89 -0.57 -30.01
C GLU A 578 -6.58 -1.36 -29.99
N TYR A 579 -6.43 -2.22 -30.99
CA TYR A 579 -5.33 -3.17 -31.11
C TYR A 579 -4.76 -3.15 -32.52
N GLU A 580 -3.44 -3.15 -32.64
CA GLU A 580 -2.73 -3.45 -33.89
C GLU A 580 -2.08 -4.82 -33.73
N PHE A 581 -2.63 -5.81 -34.44
CA PHE A 581 -2.07 -7.16 -34.51
C PHE A 581 -1.30 -7.33 -35.81
N GLU A 582 -0.18 -8.06 -35.74
CA GLU A 582 0.54 -8.51 -36.92
C GLU A 582 0.53 -10.04 -36.94
N ILE A 583 -0.14 -10.60 -37.95
CA ILE A 583 -0.33 -12.04 -38.16
C ILE A 583 0.24 -12.37 -39.54
N SER A 584 1.22 -13.28 -39.59
CA SER A 584 1.85 -13.70 -40.84
C SER A 584 2.38 -12.52 -41.69
N GLY A 585 2.91 -11.48 -41.03
CA GLY A 585 3.47 -10.28 -41.66
C GLY A 585 2.45 -9.21 -42.08
N ASN A 586 1.15 -9.45 -41.92
CA ASN A 586 0.09 -8.49 -42.24
C ASN A 586 -0.41 -7.78 -40.97
N LYS A 587 -0.62 -6.46 -41.08
CA LYS A 587 -1.14 -5.64 -39.98
C LYS A 587 -2.65 -5.52 -40.02
N TYR A 588 -3.27 -5.68 -38.86
CA TYR A 588 -4.71 -5.59 -38.68
C TYR A 588 -5.03 -4.57 -37.58
N ASN A 589 -5.73 -3.50 -37.96
CA ASN A 589 -6.27 -2.54 -37.02
C ASN A 589 -7.63 -3.04 -36.54
N SER A 590 -7.75 -3.31 -35.25
CA SER A 590 -8.98 -3.86 -34.68
C SER A 590 -9.45 -3.08 -33.47
N LYS A 591 -10.77 -3.07 -33.26
CA LYS A 591 -11.40 -2.40 -32.14
C LYS A 591 -12.44 -3.31 -31.50
N LEU A 592 -12.34 -3.45 -30.18
CA LEU A 592 -13.38 -4.13 -29.40
C LEU A 592 -14.56 -3.18 -29.19
N CYS A 593 -15.71 -3.51 -29.78
CA CYS A 593 -16.94 -2.72 -29.68
C CYS A 593 -17.76 -3.15 -28.45
N PHE A 594 -18.05 -4.45 -28.32
CA PHE A 594 -18.89 -5.03 -27.27
C PHE A 594 -18.43 -6.45 -26.91
N ILE A 595 -18.61 -6.85 -25.65
CA ILE A 595 -18.39 -8.22 -25.17
C ILE A 595 -19.34 -8.50 -24.00
N ASP A 596 -20.14 -9.56 -24.09
CA ASP A 596 -21.03 -10.03 -23.01
C ASP A 596 -21.34 -11.51 -23.19
N LYS A 597 -21.24 -12.31 -22.11
CA LYS A 597 -21.66 -13.73 -22.08
C LYS A 597 -21.29 -14.58 -23.31
N GLY A 598 -20.07 -14.42 -23.84
CA GLY A 598 -19.59 -15.16 -25.02
C GLY A 598 -19.94 -14.52 -26.37
N GLU A 599 -20.76 -13.48 -26.45
CA GLU A 599 -20.89 -12.65 -27.66
C GLU A 599 -19.81 -11.56 -27.69
N LEU A 600 -19.26 -11.30 -28.87
CA LEU A 600 -18.21 -10.33 -29.15
C LEU A 600 -18.51 -9.53 -30.42
N ASP A 601 -18.73 -8.22 -30.30
CA ASP A 601 -18.75 -7.30 -31.45
C ASP A 601 -17.39 -6.60 -31.56
N PHE A 602 -16.82 -6.61 -32.76
CA PHE A 602 -15.52 -6.00 -33.01
C PHE A 602 -15.39 -5.51 -34.45
N THR A 603 -14.47 -4.58 -34.69
CA THR A 603 -14.07 -4.19 -36.04
C THR A 603 -12.66 -4.68 -36.37
N VAL A 604 -12.43 -5.00 -37.64
CA VAL A 604 -11.10 -5.24 -38.23
C VAL A 604 -11.04 -4.47 -39.55
N ASN A 605 -10.07 -3.56 -39.68
CA ASN A 605 -9.88 -2.70 -40.86
C ASN A 605 -11.20 -2.06 -41.33
N ASP A 606 -11.90 -1.41 -40.39
CA ASP A 606 -13.18 -0.69 -40.58
C ASP A 606 -14.41 -1.55 -40.96
N LYS A 607 -14.30 -2.88 -40.95
CA LYS A 607 -15.43 -3.82 -41.09
C LYS A 607 -15.86 -4.36 -39.74
N THR A 608 -17.18 -4.46 -39.51
CA THR A 608 -17.76 -4.94 -38.24
C THR A 608 -18.19 -6.41 -38.32
N TYR A 609 -17.86 -7.18 -37.28
CA TYR A 609 -18.13 -8.61 -37.15
C TYR A 609 -18.81 -8.96 -35.81
N LEU A 610 -19.60 -10.04 -35.80
CA LEU A 610 -20.15 -10.70 -34.60
C LEU A 610 -19.49 -12.06 -34.42
N ALA A 611 -18.80 -12.28 -33.31
CA ALA A 611 -18.31 -13.59 -32.91
C ALA A 611 -19.08 -14.14 -31.70
N ASN A 612 -19.35 -15.43 -31.70
CA ASN A 612 -19.80 -16.18 -30.53
C ASN A 612 -18.66 -17.05 -30.04
N ILE A 613 -18.41 -17.03 -28.73
CA ILE A 613 -17.30 -17.67 -28.06
C ILE A 613 -17.86 -18.63 -27.02
N SER A 614 -17.46 -19.89 -27.09
CA SER A 614 -17.89 -20.94 -26.16
C SER A 614 -16.74 -21.90 -25.84
N LYS A 615 -16.94 -22.76 -24.84
CA LYS A 615 -15.99 -23.82 -24.51
C LYS A 615 -15.94 -24.83 -25.66
N GLY A 616 -14.75 -25.09 -26.18
CA GLY A 616 -14.46 -26.15 -27.16
C GLY A 616 -13.95 -27.42 -26.48
N ASP A 617 -13.41 -28.32 -27.28
CA ASP A 617 -12.89 -29.62 -26.82
C ASP A 617 -11.51 -29.44 -26.16
N GLU A 618 -11.17 -30.27 -25.16
CA GLU A 618 -9.81 -30.31 -24.57
C GLU A 618 -9.27 -28.96 -24.06
N GLY A 619 -10.14 -28.10 -23.51
CA GLY A 619 -9.74 -26.77 -23.02
C GLY A 619 -9.56 -25.70 -24.10
N LYS A 620 -9.79 -26.04 -25.38
CA LYS A 620 -9.78 -25.09 -26.51
C LYS A 620 -10.97 -24.15 -26.44
N THR A 621 -10.83 -22.95 -26.98
CA THR A 621 -11.92 -21.99 -27.12
C THR A 621 -12.49 -22.08 -28.53
N LYS A 622 -13.81 -22.23 -28.64
CA LYS A 622 -14.53 -22.26 -29.90
C LYS A 622 -15.03 -20.85 -30.25
N ILE A 623 -14.74 -20.41 -31.47
CA ILE A 623 -15.13 -19.11 -32.03
C ILE A 623 -16.00 -19.34 -33.27
N THR A 624 -17.20 -18.76 -33.28
CA THR A 624 -18.14 -18.84 -34.40
C THR A 624 -18.44 -17.46 -34.97
N ILE A 625 -18.11 -17.23 -36.26
CA ILE A 625 -18.32 -15.95 -36.96
C ILE A 625 -18.93 -16.26 -38.34
N ASN A 626 -20.07 -15.66 -38.67
CA ASN A 626 -20.78 -15.87 -39.96
C ASN A 626 -20.97 -17.35 -40.37
N GLY A 627 -21.16 -18.25 -39.40
CA GLY A 627 -21.31 -19.70 -39.63
C GLY A 627 -19.99 -20.49 -39.76
N GLY A 628 -18.84 -19.82 -39.80
CA GLY A 628 -17.52 -20.46 -39.68
C GLY A 628 -17.21 -20.80 -38.23
N ASN A 629 -16.69 -22.02 -37.98
CA ASN A 629 -16.30 -22.49 -36.66
C ASN A 629 -14.79 -22.66 -36.58
N PHE A 630 -14.17 -22.04 -35.59
CA PHE A 630 -12.73 -22.04 -35.37
C PHE A 630 -12.46 -22.51 -33.94
N GLN A 631 -11.48 -23.38 -33.74
CA GLN A 631 -11.04 -23.79 -32.41
C GLN A 631 -9.58 -23.39 -32.24
N MET A 632 -9.25 -22.70 -31.15
CA MET A 632 -7.89 -22.26 -30.84
C MET A 632 -7.69 -22.08 -29.35
N PHE A 633 -6.43 -22.07 -28.91
CA PHE A 633 -6.04 -21.82 -27.52
C PHE A 633 -4.77 -20.98 -27.47
N ARG A 634 -4.48 -20.46 -26.26
CA ARG A 634 -3.31 -19.66 -25.97
C ARG A 634 -2.26 -20.53 -25.30
N ASN A 635 -1.05 -20.54 -25.84
CA ASN A 635 0.01 -21.42 -25.36
C ASN A 635 0.66 -20.90 -24.05
N ASP A 636 0.26 -19.70 -23.57
CA ASP A 636 0.87 -19.01 -22.42
C ASP A 636 0.03 -19.01 -21.12
N LEU A 637 -1.20 -19.56 -21.13
CA LEU A 637 -2.05 -19.70 -19.94
C LEU A 637 -2.07 -21.16 -19.50
N LEU A 638 -1.35 -21.50 -18.43
CA LEU A 638 -1.31 -22.84 -17.83
C LEU A 638 -2.44 -22.97 -16.79
N GLU A 639 -3.32 -23.97 -16.94
CA GLU A 639 -4.22 -24.41 -15.85
C GLU A 639 -3.46 -25.30 -14.85
N GLN A 640 -3.76 -25.07 -13.57
CA GLN A 640 -3.26 -25.78 -12.40
C GLN A 640 -3.84 -27.20 -12.33
N GLU A 641 -3.01 -28.21 -12.10
CA GLU A 641 -3.32 -29.34 -11.20
C GLU A 641 -2.04 -30.15 -10.93
N ALA A 642 -1.53 -30.06 -9.70
CA ALA A 642 -0.55 -31.00 -9.16
C ALA A 642 -0.87 -31.22 -7.69
N ILE A 643 -1.15 -32.48 -7.34
CA ILE A 643 -0.64 -33.25 -6.18
C ILE A 643 -1.65 -34.36 -5.86
N SER A 644 -1.30 -35.60 -6.18
CA SER A 644 -1.19 -36.73 -5.23
C SER A 644 -1.37 -38.07 -5.97
N HIS A 645 -0.34 -38.93 -5.93
CA HIS A 645 -0.37 -40.35 -5.52
C HIS A 645 0.80 -41.13 -6.16
N GLY A 646 1.67 -41.68 -5.29
CA GLY A 646 2.25 -43.02 -5.42
C GLY A 646 3.41 -43.26 -6.41
N GLU A 647 4.64 -43.30 -5.87
CA GLU A 647 5.86 -43.85 -6.51
C GLU A 647 5.83 -45.37 -6.80
N GLU A 648 4.66 -46.00 -6.95
CA GLU A 648 4.55 -47.44 -7.32
C GLU A 648 3.85 -47.70 -8.67
N GLU A 649 3.37 -46.67 -9.38
CA GLU A 649 2.74 -46.80 -10.71
C GLU A 649 3.38 -45.92 -11.80
N LEU A 650 4.70 -45.79 -11.81
CA LEU A 650 5.42 -45.04 -12.87
C LEU A 650 5.90 -45.94 -14.02
N MET A 651 5.08 -46.87 -14.51
CA MET A 651 5.48 -47.68 -15.66
C MET A 651 4.24 -48.13 -16.44
N ALA A 652 3.94 -47.50 -17.57
CA ALA A 652 2.87 -47.95 -18.46
C ALA A 652 3.48 -48.49 -19.77
N ASP A 653 3.19 -49.77 -20.02
CA ASP A 653 3.54 -50.49 -21.24
C ASP A 653 2.21 -51.15 -21.63
N GLU A 654 1.61 -50.71 -22.73
CA GLU A 654 0.46 -51.36 -23.32
C GLU A 654 0.92 -52.51 -24.22
N GLU A 655 0.01 -53.40 -24.61
CA GLU A 655 0.35 -54.68 -25.27
C GLU A 655 1.27 -54.52 -26.50
N HIS A 656 1.23 -53.36 -27.16
CA HIS A 656 2.06 -53.02 -28.33
C HIS A 656 2.85 -51.70 -28.21
N HIS A 657 2.79 -50.96 -27.10
CA HIS A 657 3.43 -49.64 -26.98
C HIS A 657 4.02 -49.36 -25.59
N ILE A 658 5.18 -48.70 -25.55
CA ILE A 658 5.69 -48.03 -24.34
C ILE A 658 5.10 -46.63 -24.31
N ILE A 659 4.52 -46.21 -23.18
CA ILE A 659 3.94 -44.87 -23.03
C ILE A 659 4.67 -44.05 -21.95
N SER A 660 4.57 -42.73 -22.01
CA SER A 660 5.17 -41.85 -21.00
C SER A 660 4.39 -41.93 -19.69
N PRO A 661 5.00 -42.22 -18.53
CA PRO A 661 4.29 -42.21 -17.26
C PRO A 661 4.11 -40.79 -16.69
N ILE A 662 4.87 -39.80 -17.18
CA ILE A 662 4.88 -38.42 -16.68
C ILE A 662 5.01 -37.40 -17.84
N PRO A 663 4.44 -36.19 -17.69
CA PRO A 663 4.70 -35.13 -18.66
C PRO A 663 6.14 -34.63 -18.56
N GLY A 664 6.81 -34.45 -19.69
CA GLY A 664 8.18 -33.94 -19.72
C GLY A 664 8.79 -33.88 -21.10
N ARG A 665 10.01 -33.38 -21.18
CA ARG A 665 10.77 -33.27 -22.44
C ARG A 665 11.54 -34.56 -22.71
N ILE A 666 11.45 -35.13 -23.91
CA ILE A 666 12.30 -36.24 -24.34
C ILE A 666 13.76 -35.77 -24.40
N PHE A 667 14.51 -36.08 -23.35
CA PHE A 667 15.90 -35.65 -23.20
C PHE A 667 16.87 -36.54 -23.99
N LYS A 668 16.54 -37.83 -24.13
CA LYS A 668 17.38 -38.77 -24.86
C LYS A 668 16.58 -39.95 -25.41
N ILE A 669 16.93 -40.40 -26.61
CA ILE A 669 16.43 -41.63 -27.20
C ILE A 669 17.63 -42.58 -27.38
N ASN A 670 17.62 -43.71 -26.67
CA ASN A 670 18.77 -44.63 -26.60
C ASN A 670 18.71 -45.77 -27.63
N VAL A 671 17.61 -45.88 -28.38
CA VAL A 671 17.31 -46.99 -29.29
C VAL A 671 16.95 -46.49 -30.68
N LYS A 672 16.93 -47.40 -31.67
CA LYS A 672 16.54 -47.12 -33.06
C LYS A 672 15.52 -48.14 -33.54
N GLU A 673 14.74 -47.77 -34.55
CA GLU A 673 13.84 -48.71 -35.24
C GLU A 673 14.61 -49.93 -35.77
N GLY A 674 14.00 -51.11 -35.66
CA GLY A 674 14.59 -52.42 -35.90
C GLY A 674 15.49 -52.97 -34.78
N ASN A 675 15.74 -52.22 -33.69
CA ASN A 675 16.55 -52.75 -32.58
C ASN A 675 15.80 -53.83 -31.80
N LYS A 676 16.49 -54.93 -31.50
CA LYS A 676 16.05 -55.91 -30.51
C LYS A 676 16.43 -55.41 -29.12
N ILE A 677 15.45 -55.21 -28.26
CA ILE A 677 15.64 -54.77 -26.87
C ILE A 677 15.24 -55.88 -25.91
N LYS A 678 15.84 -55.90 -24.72
CA LYS A 678 15.48 -56.82 -23.64
C LYS A 678 14.69 -56.10 -22.55
N LYS A 679 13.94 -56.88 -21.78
CA LYS A 679 13.32 -56.39 -20.54
C LYS A 679 14.37 -55.72 -19.64
N GLY A 680 14.11 -54.48 -19.25
CA GLY A 680 14.97 -53.65 -18.39
C GLY A 680 15.87 -52.66 -19.12
N ASP A 681 15.96 -52.72 -20.45
CA ASP A 681 16.75 -51.77 -21.23
C ASP A 681 16.14 -50.36 -21.19
N VAL A 682 16.95 -49.34 -20.95
CA VAL A 682 16.53 -47.93 -20.99
C VAL A 682 16.39 -47.50 -22.44
N VAL A 683 15.17 -47.19 -22.85
CA VAL A 683 14.85 -46.87 -24.24
C VAL A 683 14.79 -45.37 -24.49
N ILE A 684 14.25 -44.59 -23.55
CA ILE A 684 14.08 -43.13 -23.63
C ILE A 684 14.36 -42.52 -22.25
N VAL A 685 14.85 -41.29 -22.20
CA VAL A 685 15.02 -40.49 -20.98
C VAL A 685 14.18 -39.23 -21.11
N ILE A 686 13.39 -38.91 -20.09
CA ILE A 686 12.49 -37.75 -20.04
C ILE A 686 12.97 -36.78 -18.95
N ASP A 687 13.24 -35.53 -19.32
CA ASP A 687 13.50 -34.43 -18.40
C ASP A 687 12.15 -33.82 -17.95
N ALA A 688 11.78 -34.07 -16.70
CA ALA A 688 10.54 -33.61 -16.08
C ALA A 688 10.85 -33.07 -14.69
N MET A 689 10.24 -31.93 -14.33
CA MET A 689 10.46 -31.26 -13.03
C MET A 689 11.95 -31.02 -12.69
N LYS A 690 12.81 -30.80 -13.71
CA LYS A 690 14.28 -30.63 -13.60
C LYS A 690 15.05 -31.91 -13.19
N MET A 691 14.48 -33.09 -13.43
CA MET A 691 15.11 -34.40 -13.21
C MET A 691 15.02 -35.27 -14.47
N GLU A 692 16.08 -36.04 -14.75
CA GLU A 692 16.12 -37.03 -15.82
C GLU A 692 15.50 -38.36 -15.35
N ASN A 693 14.44 -38.80 -16.03
CA ASN A 693 13.69 -40.01 -15.72
C ASN A 693 13.87 -41.04 -16.83
N ASN A 694 14.42 -42.20 -16.50
CA ASN A 694 14.67 -43.29 -17.46
C ASN A 694 13.41 -44.12 -17.70
N ILE A 695 12.99 -44.23 -18.96
CA ILE A 695 11.93 -45.13 -19.42
C ILE A 695 12.56 -46.45 -19.86
N VAL A 696 12.09 -47.56 -19.32
CA VAL A 696 12.63 -48.91 -19.56
C VAL A 696 11.62 -49.83 -20.24
N SER A 697 12.10 -50.78 -21.06
CA SER A 697 11.24 -51.81 -21.66
C SER A 697 10.81 -52.87 -20.64
N LYS A 698 9.55 -53.33 -20.66
CA LYS A 698 9.10 -54.42 -19.77
C LYS A 698 9.18 -55.82 -20.38
N LYS A 699 9.49 -55.94 -21.67
CA LYS A 699 9.58 -57.21 -22.38
C LYS A 699 10.70 -57.21 -23.41
N ASP A 700 11.07 -58.42 -23.82
CA ASP A 700 11.93 -58.60 -24.98
C ASP A 700 11.10 -58.31 -26.23
N ALA A 701 11.52 -57.36 -27.05
CA ALA A 701 10.74 -56.90 -28.20
C ALA A 701 11.63 -56.34 -29.32
N VAL A 702 11.02 -56.15 -30.48
CA VAL A 702 11.66 -55.45 -31.60
C VAL A 702 11.02 -54.07 -31.77
N ILE A 703 11.91 -53.09 -31.82
CA ILE A 703 11.82 -51.77 -32.44
C ILE A 703 10.89 -51.57 -33.65
N LYS A 704 9.56 -51.53 -33.57
CA LYS A 704 8.79 -51.26 -34.81
C LYS A 704 8.89 -49.80 -35.22
N LYS A 705 8.60 -48.88 -34.30
CA LYS A 705 8.62 -47.45 -34.58
C LYS A 705 8.91 -46.64 -33.32
N ILE A 706 9.69 -45.56 -33.45
CA ILE A 706 9.84 -44.57 -32.38
C ILE A 706 8.89 -43.42 -32.70
N LEU A 707 7.97 -43.13 -31.79
CA LEU A 707 6.84 -42.24 -32.03
C LEU A 707 7.13 -40.79 -31.62
N VAL A 708 8.27 -40.56 -30.97
CA VAL A 708 8.68 -39.27 -30.42
C VAL A 708 10.09 -38.88 -30.85
N SER A 709 10.40 -37.60 -30.80
CA SER A 709 11.67 -36.99 -31.19
C SER A 709 12.44 -36.45 -29.98
N LEU A 710 13.76 -36.28 -30.13
CA LEU A 710 14.56 -35.58 -29.12
C LEU A 710 14.03 -34.15 -28.93
N ASP A 711 14.00 -33.67 -27.68
CA ASP A 711 13.45 -32.38 -27.24
C ASP A 711 11.92 -32.21 -27.35
N GLU A 712 11.19 -33.26 -27.74
CA GLU A 712 9.72 -33.27 -27.79
C GLU A 712 9.12 -33.21 -26.38
N MET A 713 8.13 -32.35 -26.16
CA MET A 713 7.34 -32.37 -24.93
C MET A 713 6.22 -33.41 -25.08
N VAL A 714 6.21 -34.40 -24.19
CA VAL A 714 5.19 -35.45 -24.15
C VAL A 714 4.39 -35.33 -22.87
N ASP A 715 3.09 -35.56 -22.94
CA ASP A 715 2.22 -35.69 -21.76
C ASP A 715 2.25 -37.12 -21.20
N ALA A 716 1.78 -37.31 -19.97
CA ALA A 716 1.55 -38.66 -19.44
C ALA A 716 0.52 -39.41 -20.29
N GLY A 717 0.78 -40.69 -20.55
CA GLY A 717 -0.05 -41.57 -21.38
C GLY A 717 0.31 -41.59 -22.87
N VAL A 718 1.19 -40.70 -23.35
CA VAL A 718 1.57 -40.66 -24.78
C VAL A 718 2.46 -41.84 -25.15
N ALA A 719 2.12 -42.54 -26.24
CA ALA A 719 2.95 -43.62 -26.77
C ALA A 719 4.28 -43.10 -27.31
N LEU A 720 5.37 -43.64 -26.79
CA LEU A 720 6.75 -43.27 -27.10
C LEU A 720 7.38 -44.20 -28.13
N ILE A 721 7.11 -45.51 -28.01
CA ILE A 721 7.67 -46.56 -28.87
C ILE A 721 6.59 -47.60 -29.17
N GLU A 722 6.51 -48.04 -30.42
CA GLU A 722 5.70 -49.17 -30.88
C GLU A 722 6.57 -50.42 -31.06
N PHE A 723 6.05 -51.57 -30.61
CA PHE A 723 6.67 -52.88 -30.80
C PHE A 723 6.11 -53.63 -32.02
N GLU A 724 6.89 -54.57 -32.55
CA GLU A 724 6.40 -55.56 -33.53
C GLU A 724 5.37 -56.53 -32.96
#